data_AF-I0GZW6-F1
#
_entry.id   AF-I0GZW6-F1
#
_cell.length_a   1.000
_cell.length_b   1.000
_cell.length_c   1.000
_cell.angle_alpha   90.00
_cell.angle_beta   90.00
_cell.angle_gamma   90.00
#
_symmetry.space_group_name_H-M   'P 1'
#
loop_
_entity.id
_entity.type
_entity.pdbx_description
1 polymer ?
#
loop_
_entity_poly.entity_id
_entity_poly.type
_entity_poly.pdbx_seq_one_letter_code
_entity_poly.pdbx_strand_id
1 'polypeptide(L)'
;MSAPASGHGKTAIAVGLLAAIAARGIPAAGFKVGPDHTDAAYLGLAAGRPGRNLDPRLVGAQRVGPLFAHGAAGTQLAVVEGAMGLFDSLTGQPEVDGTAAVAAALRAPVVLVVDVAAMGHSLAALVHGFRMFDEMVHLGGVILNRVASARHEQMLRSAMDDIGMPVLGALHRGELPNVLPARAHGLVPVAHRTVEAGRAVRRLGEAVATMLDMDRLMALAGSAPALPGPIWTPSEAVGALDGSDQRPIIALAGGQGAPYTYVETAELLAAAGADVAVVDPLRDESLPPGTRGLIVGAGLPEGYAEELSANHRLSAAVAQFARDGWPVVAEGIAFPWLTRELDGRPMCGVLDATAATGEQTVAGYREATAPGTSVLAPAGARITGYKQHRAIVAPRAGSVPAWTWSGGNPEGFVWRQVHASQLGLHWAAAPEIARRVVAAALAGPGQPGGPAGSAPPMPSAPQAMSSSSSQPLPAGSSPSGPPQSMPSGPPQPMPSGPPQPMPSGPPQPMPSGPPQPMPSGPSGPPQPMPSNPAQPMPQGPSHSMPPGGGQPMQPVGSQGMPPMGPPPGNGPTGPVPPMPPVPMPPVPVPPGPMPSGPMPAGPMPPGPMMPGPLPTGAGPAMQHSPGPVMHPGSGPGMAVPQTSGPGMGVPQTSGPGMPGSHMHGPHMAGQQMAGQQMAGQQMTGQQMVGPGMAPPPNQGPHQGPHPTPNQGPGAPSNPENRLTADIPIHS
;
A
#
# COMPACT_ATOMS: atom_id res chain seq x y z
N MET A 1 -1.98 -13.56 -7.31
CA MET A 1 -2.19 -14.03 -5.92
C MET A 1 -3.35 -13.27 -5.30
N SER A 2 -4.43 -13.94 -4.93
CA SER A 2 -5.62 -13.34 -4.30
C SER A 2 -6.19 -14.23 -3.19
N ALA A 3 -7.34 -13.89 -2.62
CA ALA A 3 -8.04 -14.66 -1.58
C ALA A 3 -9.55 -14.32 -1.59
N PRO A 4 -10.40 -15.10 -0.90
CA PRO A 4 -11.79 -14.73 -0.64
C PRO A 4 -11.94 -13.41 0.12
N ALA A 5 -11.03 -13.11 1.06
CA ALA A 5 -11.06 -11.88 1.86
C ALA A 5 -9.66 -11.44 2.35
N SER A 6 -9.61 -10.33 3.09
CA SER A 6 -8.47 -9.92 3.92
C SER A 6 -8.16 -10.94 5.03
N GLY A 7 -6.91 -10.97 5.52
CA GLY A 7 -6.47 -11.85 6.62
C GLY A 7 -6.03 -13.26 6.20
N HIS A 8 -6.38 -13.75 5.01
CA HIS A 8 -6.07 -15.11 4.53
C HIS A 8 -4.57 -15.44 4.32
N GLY A 9 -3.64 -14.52 4.63
CA GLY A 9 -2.19 -14.74 4.54
C GLY A 9 -1.54 -14.46 3.16
N LYS A 10 -2.28 -13.87 2.21
CA LYS A 10 -1.81 -13.50 0.85
C LYS A 10 -0.39 -12.96 0.81
N THR A 11 -0.13 -11.87 1.55
CA THR A 11 1.12 -11.10 1.55
C THR A 11 2.32 -11.95 1.94
N ALA A 12 2.21 -12.71 3.04
CA ALA A 12 3.28 -13.59 3.51
C ALA A 12 3.63 -14.70 2.48
N ILE A 13 2.62 -15.26 1.81
CA ILE A 13 2.80 -16.29 0.78
C ILE A 13 3.31 -15.67 -0.54
N ALA A 14 2.89 -14.46 -0.92
CA ALA A 14 3.39 -13.77 -2.11
C ALA A 14 4.85 -13.32 -1.96
N VAL A 15 5.22 -12.79 -0.79
CA VAL A 15 6.60 -12.46 -0.41
C VAL A 15 7.45 -13.73 -0.34
N GLY A 16 6.96 -14.80 0.28
CA GLY A 16 7.66 -16.10 0.31
C GLY A 16 7.82 -16.71 -1.08
N LEU A 17 6.81 -16.62 -1.94
CA LEU A 17 6.88 -17.10 -3.33
C LEU A 17 7.97 -16.37 -4.11
N LEU A 18 8.01 -15.03 -4.06
CA LEU A 18 9.07 -14.25 -4.69
C LEU A 18 10.46 -14.60 -4.14
N ALA A 19 10.60 -14.76 -2.82
CA ALA A 19 11.87 -15.15 -2.20
C ALA A 19 12.31 -16.57 -2.62
N ALA A 20 11.38 -17.51 -2.77
CA ALA A 20 11.65 -18.86 -3.27
C ALA A 20 12.08 -18.86 -4.75
N ILE A 21 11.47 -18.00 -5.58
CA ILE A 21 11.84 -17.84 -7.00
C ILE A 21 13.22 -17.18 -7.13
N ALA A 22 13.49 -16.13 -6.34
CA ALA A 22 14.79 -15.45 -6.30
C ALA A 22 15.90 -16.37 -5.78
N ALA A 23 15.62 -17.24 -4.80
CA ALA A 23 16.56 -18.26 -4.31
C ALA A 23 16.88 -19.34 -5.37
N ARG A 24 16.02 -19.55 -6.37
CA ARG A 24 16.30 -20.38 -7.56
C ARG A 24 17.10 -19.63 -8.64
N GLY A 25 17.48 -18.36 -8.41
CA GLY A 25 18.19 -17.52 -9.38
C GLY A 25 17.32 -16.99 -10.53
N ILE A 26 16.00 -17.19 -10.48
CA ILE A 26 15.06 -16.80 -11.53
C ILE A 26 14.69 -15.32 -11.33
N PRO A 27 14.92 -14.42 -12.32
CA PRO A 27 14.58 -13.01 -12.16
C PRO A 27 13.07 -12.79 -12.13
N ALA A 28 12.50 -12.46 -10.97
CA ALA A 28 11.06 -12.21 -10.79
C ALA A 28 10.72 -10.75 -10.43
N ALA A 29 9.50 -10.29 -10.72
CA ALA A 29 8.99 -8.98 -10.32
C ALA A 29 7.84 -9.09 -9.30
N GLY A 30 7.79 -8.16 -8.34
CA GLY A 30 6.73 -8.07 -7.32
C GLY A 30 5.84 -6.85 -7.52
N PHE A 31 4.52 -7.07 -7.57
CA PHE A 31 3.53 -6.01 -7.73
C PHE A 31 2.43 -6.10 -6.68
N LYS A 32 2.00 -4.96 -6.15
CA LYS A 32 0.87 -4.85 -5.24
C LYS A 32 -0.31 -4.16 -5.91
N VAL A 33 -1.49 -4.77 -5.91
CA VAL A 33 -2.73 -4.08 -6.31
C VAL A 33 -3.13 -3.06 -5.26
N GLY A 34 -3.51 -1.87 -5.71
CA GLY A 34 -3.87 -0.73 -4.87
C GLY A 34 -2.68 0.00 -4.26
N PRO A 35 -2.92 0.95 -3.32
CA PRO A 35 -1.96 1.99 -2.93
C PRO A 35 -1.04 1.61 -1.75
N ASP A 36 -1.02 0.35 -1.32
CA ASP A 36 -0.20 -0.08 -0.16
C ASP A 36 1.29 -0.15 -0.54
N HIS A 37 2.04 0.91 -0.19
CA HIS A 37 3.49 0.96 -0.40
C HIS A 37 4.27 -0.10 0.41
N THR A 38 3.74 -0.51 1.58
CA THR A 38 4.47 -1.39 2.50
C THR A 38 4.52 -2.81 1.96
N ASP A 39 3.36 -3.34 1.56
CA ASP A 39 3.29 -4.65 0.93
C ASP A 39 4.13 -4.68 -0.38
N ALA A 40 4.03 -3.63 -1.21
CA ALA A 40 4.82 -3.48 -2.44
C ALA A 40 6.33 -3.57 -2.18
N ALA A 41 6.82 -2.90 -1.13
CA ALA A 41 8.24 -2.92 -0.78
C ALA A 41 8.72 -4.29 -0.29
N TYR A 42 7.93 -5.03 0.49
CA TYR A 42 8.30 -6.41 0.88
C TYR A 42 8.31 -7.38 -0.31
N LEU A 43 7.39 -7.22 -1.28
CA LEU A 43 7.44 -7.96 -2.54
C LEU A 43 8.73 -7.61 -3.32
N GLY A 44 9.14 -6.34 -3.34
CA GLY A 44 10.41 -5.91 -3.94
C GLY A 44 11.64 -6.50 -3.25
N LEU A 45 11.69 -6.46 -1.92
CA LEU A 45 12.78 -7.04 -1.12
C LEU A 45 12.93 -8.55 -1.37
N ALA A 46 11.81 -9.25 -1.56
CA ALA A 46 11.80 -10.67 -1.94
C ALA A 46 12.22 -10.93 -3.40
N ALA A 47 11.88 -10.02 -4.31
CA ALA A 47 12.25 -10.08 -5.72
C ALA A 47 13.70 -9.65 -6.00
N GLY A 48 14.37 -9.00 -5.04
CA GLY A 48 15.71 -8.42 -5.22
C GLY A 48 15.74 -7.15 -6.08
N ARG A 49 14.58 -6.54 -6.35
CA ARG A 49 14.40 -5.36 -7.23
C ARG A 49 13.22 -4.49 -6.74
N PRO A 50 13.05 -3.23 -7.19
CA PRO A 50 11.94 -2.40 -6.74
C PRO A 50 10.58 -3.06 -6.99
N GLY A 51 9.76 -3.19 -5.94
CA GLY A 51 8.37 -3.62 -6.04
C GLY A 51 7.47 -2.42 -6.31
N ARG A 52 6.41 -2.61 -7.11
CA ARG A 52 5.59 -1.52 -7.65
C ARG A 52 4.11 -1.67 -7.29
N ASN A 53 3.37 -0.57 -7.35
CA ASN A 53 1.92 -0.57 -7.16
C ASN A 53 1.20 -0.58 -8.52
N LEU A 54 0.08 -1.30 -8.59
CA LEU A 54 -0.83 -1.34 -9.73
C LEU A 54 -2.22 -0.92 -9.25
N ASP A 55 -2.49 0.37 -9.36
CA ASP A 55 -3.70 1.00 -8.84
C ASP A 55 -4.49 1.65 -9.98
N PRO A 56 -5.46 0.95 -10.61
CA PRO A 56 -6.25 1.49 -11.71
C PRO A 56 -7.10 2.71 -11.33
N ARG A 57 -7.33 2.99 -10.03
CA ARG A 57 -8.06 4.18 -9.57
C ARG A 57 -7.15 5.40 -9.49
N LEU A 58 -5.86 5.22 -9.19
CA LEU A 58 -4.84 6.28 -9.24
C LEU A 58 -4.29 6.52 -10.65
N VAL A 59 -3.82 5.48 -11.36
CA VAL A 59 -3.15 5.64 -12.68
C VAL A 59 -4.08 5.52 -13.88
N GLY A 60 -5.31 5.06 -13.67
CA GLY A 60 -6.25 4.68 -14.73
C GLY A 60 -6.00 3.25 -15.22
N ALA A 61 -7.07 2.46 -15.41
CA ALA A 61 -6.99 1.06 -15.84
C ALA A 61 -6.15 0.86 -17.11
N GLN A 62 -6.19 1.81 -18.04
CA GLN A 62 -5.42 1.78 -19.29
C GLN A 62 -3.88 1.86 -19.09
N ARG A 63 -3.39 2.32 -17.94
CA ARG A 63 -1.95 2.33 -17.62
C ARG A 63 -1.46 1.06 -16.91
N VAL A 64 -2.36 0.20 -16.41
CA VAL A 64 -2.00 -0.99 -15.59
C VAL A 64 -1.13 -1.97 -16.38
N GLY A 65 -1.54 -2.34 -17.60
CA GLY A 65 -0.75 -3.22 -18.48
C GLY A 65 0.63 -2.63 -18.84
N PRO A 66 0.71 -1.39 -19.37
CA PRO A 66 1.97 -0.72 -19.67
C PRO A 66 2.93 -0.56 -18.47
N LEU A 67 2.42 -0.25 -17.26
CA LEU A 67 3.23 -0.12 -16.04
C LEU A 67 3.69 -1.48 -15.49
N PHE A 68 2.84 -2.51 -15.58
CA PHE A 68 3.25 -3.89 -15.30
C PHE A 68 4.37 -4.32 -16.25
N ALA A 69 4.24 -4.06 -17.55
CA ALA A 69 5.26 -4.42 -18.53
C ALA A 69 6.60 -3.71 -18.29
N HIS A 70 6.58 -2.45 -17.82
CA HIS A 70 7.78 -1.71 -17.38
C HIS A 70 8.42 -2.36 -16.16
N GLY A 71 7.64 -2.63 -15.11
CA GLY A 71 8.15 -3.27 -13.90
C GLY A 71 8.60 -4.72 -14.07
N ALA A 72 8.08 -5.42 -15.08
CA ALA A 72 8.40 -6.80 -15.42
C ALA A 72 9.47 -6.91 -16.54
N ALA A 73 10.02 -5.79 -17.04
CA ALA A 73 11.08 -5.81 -18.03
C ALA A 73 12.33 -6.54 -17.50
N GLY A 74 12.90 -7.44 -18.31
CA GLY A 74 14.03 -8.28 -17.88
C GLY A 74 13.68 -9.30 -16.77
N THR A 75 12.41 -9.71 -16.67
CA THR A 75 11.96 -10.75 -15.73
C THR A 75 11.37 -11.96 -16.46
N GLN A 76 11.43 -13.13 -15.84
CA GLN A 76 10.81 -14.36 -16.36
C GLN A 76 9.43 -14.62 -15.76
N LEU A 77 9.12 -14.02 -14.61
CA LEU A 77 7.87 -14.24 -13.88
C LEU A 77 7.52 -13.01 -13.02
N ALA A 78 6.23 -12.75 -12.85
CA ALA A 78 5.75 -11.68 -11.97
C ALA A 78 4.71 -12.21 -10.98
N VAL A 79 4.82 -11.80 -9.71
CA VAL A 79 3.83 -12.10 -8.67
C VAL A 79 3.07 -10.82 -8.35
N VAL A 80 1.80 -10.78 -8.78
CA VAL A 80 0.85 -9.71 -8.45
C VAL A 80 0.05 -10.12 -7.21
N GLU A 81 0.13 -9.36 -6.13
CA GLU A 81 -0.67 -9.54 -4.92
C GLU A 81 -1.90 -8.63 -4.91
N GLY A 82 -3.08 -9.21 -4.79
CA GLY A 82 -4.35 -8.49 -4.71
C GLY A 82 -4.50 -7.54 -3.52
N ALA A 83 -5.40 -6.57 -3.65
CA ALA A 83 -6.01 -5.88 -2.53
C ALA A 83 -7.23 -6.69 -2.03
N MET A 84 -7.51 -6.66 -0.73
CA MET A 84 -8.73 -7.21 -0.12
C MET A 84 -9.06 -8.64 -0.62
N GLY A 85 -10.33 -9.03 -0.77
CA GLY A 85 -10.75 -10.21 -1.52
C GLY A 85 -10.64 -10.03 -3.05
N LEU A 86 -10.80 -11.11 -3.81
CA LEU A 86 -10.66 -11.10 -5.28
C LEU A 86 -11.63 -10.14 -5.97
N PHE A 87 -12.88 -10.10 -5.51
CA PHE A 87 -13.97 -9.27 -6.02
C PHE A 87 -14.31 -8.11 -5.08
N ASP A 88 -13.43 -7.81 -4.11
CA ASP A 88 -13.57 -6.65 -3.23
C ASP A 88 -13.01 -5.38 -3.90
N SER A 89 -13.47 -4.22 -3.41
CA SER A 89 -13.04 -2.88 -3.86
C SER A 89 -12.92 -1.93 -2.68
N LEU A 90 -12.08 -0.90 -2.85
CA LEU A 90 -11.96 0.20 -1.87
C LEU A 90 -13.04 1.28 -2.09
N THR A 91 -13.63 1.35 -3.28
CA THR A 91 -14.69 2.31 -3.66
C THR A 91 -16.09 1.72 -3.76
N GLY A 92 -16.23 0.39 -3.73
CA GLY A 92 -17.47 -0.30 -4.11
C GLY A 92 -17.61 -0.57 -5.62
N GLN A 93 -16.54 -0.33 -6.41
CA GLN A 93 -16.48 -0.55 -7.87
C GLN A 93 -15.41 -1.62 -8.19
N PRO A 94 -15.64 -2.92 -7.91
CA PRO A 94 -14.65 -3.98 -8.13
C PRO A 94 -14.28 -4.20 -9.60
N GLU A 95 -15.14 -3.79 -10.53
CA GLU A 95 -14.89 -3.72 -11.97
C GLU A 95 -13.90 -2.62 -12.36
N VAL A 96 -13.64 -1.64 -11.47
CA VAL A 96 -12.69 -0.54 -11.68
C VAL A 96 -11.43 -0.68 -10.82
N ASP A 97 -11.56 -0.94 -9.51
CA ASP A 97 -10.43 -0.96 -8.56
C ASP A 97 -10.15 -2.29 -7.85
N GLY A 98 -10.93 -3.33 -8.18
CA GLY A 98 -10.77 -4.67 -7.59
C GLY A 98 -9.60 -5.48 -8.15
N THR A 99 -9.19 -6.51 -7.41
CA THR A 99 -8.13 -7.44 -7.82
C THR A 99 -8.51 -8.20 -9.11
N ALA A 100 -9.79 -8.53 -9.29
CA ALA A 100 -10.32 -9.14 -10.51
C ALA A 100 -10.07 -8.29 -11.76
N ALA A 101 -10.37 -6.98 -11.71
CA ALA A 101 -10.16 -6.06 -12.83
C ALA A 101 -8.67 -5.99 -13.24
N VAL A 102 -7.74 -5.95 -12.28
CA VAL A 102 -6.30 -6.00 -12.57
C VAL A 102 -5.88 -7.36 -13.15
N ALA A 103 -6.42 -8.48 -12.63
CA ALA A 103 -6.13 -9.80 -13.17
C ALA A 103 -6.61 -9.95 -14.63
N ALA A 104 -7.82 -9.47 -14.95
CA ALA A 104 -8.36 -9.47 -16.31
C ALA A 104 -7.56 -8.54 -17.25
N ALA A 105 -7.22 -7.33 -16.81
CA ALA A 105 -6.39 -6.38 -17.58
C ALA A 105 -4.99 -6.93 -17.88
N LEU A 106 -4.41 -7.71 -16.96
CA LEU A 106 -3.13 -8.40 -17.14
C LEU A 106 -3.26 -9.80 -17.77
N ARG A 107 -4.48 -10.26 -18.07
CA ARG A 107 -4.80 -11.65 -18.50
C ARG A 107 -4.14 -12.72 -17.61
N ALA A 108 -3.94 -12.38 -16.33
CA ALA A 108 -3.07 -13.12 -15.42
C ALA A 108 -3.87 -14.20 -14.68
N PRO A 109 -3.39 -15.46 -14.64
CA PRO A 109 -4.04 -16.51 -13.88
C PRO A 109 -4.02 -16.19 -12.38
N VAL A 110 -5.17 -16.34 -11.74
CA VAL A 110 -5.34 -16.13 -10.31
C VAL A 110 -5.06 -17.44 -9.58
N VAL A 111 -4.25 -17.32 -8.53
CA VAL A 111 -4.12 -18.32 -7.47
C VAL A 111 -4.79 -17.77 -6.22
N LEU A 112 -5.72 -18.55 -5.66
CA LEU A 112 -6.56 -18.16 -4.53
C LEU A 112 -6.07 -18.79 -3.22
N VAL A 113 -5.60 -17.96 -2.29
CA VAL A 113 -5.18 -18.34 -0.95
C VAL A 113 -6.39 -18.41 -0.02
N VAL A 114 -6.60 -19.53 0.64
CA VAL A 114 -7.72 -19.71 1.59
C VAL A 114 -7.21 -20.10 2.97
N ASP A 115 -7.55 -19.33 4.02
CA ASP A 115 -7.43 -19.81 5.40
C ASP A 115 -8.49 -20.89 5.62
N VAL A 116 -8.03 -22.14 5.70
CA VAL A 116 -8.87 -23.32 5.85
C VAL A 116 -8.96 -23.77 7.32
N ALA A 117 -8.46 -23.00 8.28
CA ALA A 117 -8.33 -23.44 9.67
C ALA A 117 -9.64 -23.93 10.30
N ALA A 118 -10.80 -23.42 9.87
CA ALA A 118 -12.13 -23.84 10.31
C ALA A 118 -13.02 -24.36 9.16
N MET A 119 -12.42 -24.85 8.07
CA MET A 119 -13.13 -25.34 6.88
C MET A 119 -13.08 -26.88 6.77
N GLY A 120 -13.69 -27.39 5.69
CA GLY A 120 -13.78 -28.80 5.30
C GLY A 120 -14.33 -28.83 3.87
N HIS A 121 -15.25 -29.75 3.57
CA HIS A 121 -15.91 -29.82 2.25
C HIS A 121 -16.57 -28.49 1.79
N SER A 122 -16.96 -27.60 2.71
CA SER A 122 -17.48 -26.26 2.37
C SER A 122 -16.49 -25.39 1.57
N LEU A 123 -15.19 -25.74 1.56
CA LEU A 123 -14.20 -25.14 0.67
C LEU A 123 -14.60 -25.33 -0.81
N ALA A 124 -15.18 -26.48 -1.18
CA ALA A 124 -15.66 -26.76 -2.53
C ALA A 124 -16.66 -25.71 -3.00
N ALA A 125 -17.71 -25.46 -2.20
CA ALA A 125 -18.73 -24.47 -2.51
C ALA A 125 -18.17 -23.05 -2.61
N LEU A 126 -17.26 -22.67 -1.69
CA LEU A 126 -16.60 -21.37 -1.70
C LEU A 126 -15.76 -21.17 -2.97
N VAL A 127 -14.85 -22.10 -3.27
CA VAL A 127 -13.92 -21.99 -4.39
C VAL A 127 -14.63 -22.14 -5.74
N HIS A 128 -15.65 -23.01 -5.83
CA HIS A 128 -16.49 -23.09 -7.01
C HIS A 128 -17.28 -21.79 -7.25
N GLY A 129 -17.81 -21.17 -6.19
CA GLY A 129 -18.43 -19.84 -6.27
C GLY A 129 -17.46 -18.80 -6.83
N PHE A 130 -16.24 -18.70 -6.27
CA PHE A 130 -15.21 -17.77 -6.77
C PHE A 130 -14.73 -18.10 -8.20
N ARG A 131 -14.82 -19.36 -8.65
CA ARG A 131 -14.50 -19.79 -10.03
C ARG A 131 -15.57 -19.38 -11.04
N MET A 132 -16.84 -19.37 -10.62
CA MET A 132 -18.00 -19.15 -11.51
C MET A 132 -18.59 -17.73 -11.41
N PHE A 133 -18.03 -16.85 -10.60
CA PHE A 133 -18.54 -15.49 -10.39
C PHE A 133 -18.23 -14.53 -11.54
N ASP A 134 -17.08 -14.69 -12.19
CA ASP A 134 -16.63 -13.85 -13.31
C ASP A 134 -15.81 -14.71 -14.29
N GLU A 135 -16.35 -14.92 -15.50
CA GLU A 135 -15.72 -15.72 -16.56
C GLU A 135 -14.43 -15.07 -17.11
N MET A 136 -14.20 -13.78 -16.88
CA MET A 136 -12.97 -13.08 -17.27
C MET A 136 -11.79 -13.41 -16.35
N VAL A 137 -12.03 -14.02 -15.18
CA VAL A 137 -11.01 -14.30 -14.16
C VAL A 137 -10.62 -15.78 -14.18
N HIS A 138 -9.49 -16.09 -14.83
CA HIS A 138 -8.92 -17.43 -14.84
C HIS A 138 -8.38 -17.84 -13.46
N LEU A 139 -9.24 -18.42 -12.61
CA LEU A 139 -8.84 -19.06 -11.36
C LEU A 139 -8.18 -20.42 -11.65
N GLY A 140 -6.85 -20.43 -11.70
CA GLY A 140 -6.04 -21.60 -12.11
C GLY A 140 -5.62 -22.54 -10.97
N GLY A 141 -5.87 -22.18 -9.70
CA GLY A 141 -5.58 -23.05 -8.57
C GLY A 141 -5.76 -22.39 -7.19
N VAL A 142 -5.68 -23.21 -6.14
CA VAL A 142 -5.78 -22.77 -4.74
C VAL A 142 -4.53 -23.09 -3.93
N ILE A 143 -4.28 -22.30 -2.89
CA ILE A 143 -3.30 -22.59 -1.84
C ILE A 143 -4.03 -22.67 -0.50
N LEU A 144 -3.88 -23.79 0.20
CA LEU A 144 -4.53 -24.06 1.47
C LEU A 144 -3.62 -23.53 2.61
N ASN A 145 -4.10 -22.58 3.39
CA ASN A 145 -3.35 -21.96 4.48
C ASN A 145 -3.92 -22.33 5.85
N ARG A 146 -3.06 -22.58 6.85
CA ARG A 146 -3.41 -22.96 8.23
C ARG A 146 -4.18 -24.28 8.33
N VAL A 147 -3.79 -25.23 7.47
CA VAL A 147 -4.19 -26.64 7.53
C VAL A 147 -3.86 -27.22 8.93
N ALA A 148 -4.71 -28.12 9.44
CA ALA A 148 -4.63 -28.54 10.84
C ALA A 148 -3.95 -29.91 11.07
N SER A 149 -3.85 -30.74 10.02
CA SER A 149 -3.17 -32.05 10.03
C SER A 149 -3.19 -32.65 8.62
N ALA A 150 -2.41 -33.69 8.37
CA ALA A 150 -2.45 -34.45 7.10
C ALA A 150 -3.86 -34.99 6.76
N ARG A 151 -4.65 -35.44 7.76
CA ARG A 151 -6.05 -35.88 7.54
C ARG A 151 -6.95 -34.71 7.11
N HIS A 152 -6.72 -33.52 7.65
CA HIS A 152 -7.44 -32.32 7.21
C HIS A 152 -7.04 -31.97 5.77
N GLU A 153 -5.74 -32.03 5.44
CA GLU A 153 -5.26 -31.77 4.08
C GLU A 153 -5.89 -32.71 3.04
N GLN A 154 -5.95 -34.02 3.34
CA GLN A 154 -6.58 -35.02 2.48
C GLN A 154 -8.07 -34.71 2.22
N MET A 155 -8.82 -34.31 3.24
CA MET A 155 -10.23 -33.90 3.10
C MET A 155 -10.38 -32.67 2.20
N LEU A 156 -9.52 -31.66 2.38
CA LEU A 156 -9.56 -30.43 1.58
C LEU A 156 -9.15 -30.68 0.13
N ARG A 157 -8.17 -31.56 -0.13
CA ARG A 157 -7.78 -31.97 -1.49
C ARG A 157 -8.92 -32.70 -2.19
N SER A 158 -9.55 -33.68 -1.55
CA SER A 158 -10.74 -34.36 -2.10
C SER A 158 -11.86 -33.38 -2.47
N ALA A 159 -12.15 -32.40 -1.60
CA ALA A 159 -13.14 -31.36 -1.86
C ALA A 159 -12.78 -30.39 -3.01
N MET A 160 -11.50 -30.33 -3.41
CA MET A 160 -11.04 -29.58 -4.59
C MET A 160 -11.01 -30.44 -5.84
N ASP A 161 -10.72 -31.73 -5.72
CA ASP A 161 -10.83 -32.71 -6.80
C ASP A 161 -12.29 -32.85 -7.27
N ASP A 162 -13.26 -32.86 -6.34
CA ASP A 162 -14.71 -32.87 -6.60
C ASP A 162 -15.19 -31.73 -7.54
N ILE A 163 -14.49 -30.59 -7.55
CA ILE A 163 -14.79 -29.42 -8.40
C ILE A 163 -13.74 -29.18 -9.50
N GLY A 164 -12.82 -30.12 -9.70
CA GLY A 164 -11.73 -30.04 -10.68
C GLY A 164 -10.85 -28.78 -10.50
N MET A 165 -10.42 -28.50 -9.27
CA MET A 165 -9.59 -27.34 -8.91
C MET A 165 -8.19 -27.77 -8.42
N PRO A 166 -7.09 -27.39 -9.10
CA PRO A 166 -5.75 -27.74 -8.65
C PRO A 166 -5.37 -27.13 -7.29
N VAL A 167 -5.01 -27.99 -6.32
CA VAL A 167 -4.34 -27.55 -5.09
C VAL A 167 -2.84 -27.40 -5.36
N LEU A 168 -2.38 -26.16 -5.43
CA LEU A 168 -0.99 -25.77 -5.73
C LEU A 168 -0.08 -25.77 -4.50
N GLY A 169 -0.62 -26.05 -3.31
CA GLY A 169 0.16 -26.20 -2.09
C GLY A 169 -0.69 -26.15 -0.83
N ALA A 170 -0.10 -26.55 0.29
CA ALA A 170 -0.76 -26.66 1.58
C ALA A 170 0.22 -26.32 2.72
N LEU A 171 -0.13 -25.34 3.54
CA LEU A 171 0.67 -24.87 4.67
C LEU A 171 -0.10 -25.13 5.97
N HIS A 172 0.51 -25.88 6.88
CA HIS A 172 -0.06 -26.20 8.19
C HIS A 172 0.13 -25.04 9.18
N ARG A 173 -0.64 -25.06 10.26
CA ARG A 173 -0.62 -24.00 11.29
C ARG A 173 0.78 -23.90 11.92
N GLY A 174 1.40 -22.71 11.79
CA GLY A 174 2.71 -22.40 12.37
C GLY A 174 3.89 -22.54 11.39
N GLU A 175 3.68 -23.13 10.21
CA GLU A 175 4.73 -23.27 9.19
C GLU A 175 5.07 -21.96 8.49
N LEU A 176 4.08 -21.06 8.32
CA LEU A 176 4.34 -19.67 7.96
C LEU A 176 4.85 -18.91 9.19
N PRO A 177 6.11 -18.47 9.22
CA PRO A 177 6.64 -17.70 10.33
C PRO A 177 5.98 -16.31 10.36
N ASN A 178 5.53 -15.88 11.54
CA ASN A 178 5.01 -14.52 11.75
C ASN A 178 6.17 -13.52 11.91
N VAL A 179 6.88 -13.25 10.80
CA VAL A 179 8.16 -12.50 10.79
C VAL A 179 8.14 -11.20 10.00
N LEU A 180 7.09 -10.91 9.22
CA LEU A 180 6.95 -9.57 8.63
C LEU A 180 6.72 -8.56 9.78
N PRO A 181 7.50 -7.47 9.86
CA PRO A 181 7.29 -6.41 10.83
C PRO A 181 5.85 -5.87 10.80
N ALA A 182 5.36 -5.43 11.96
CA ALA A 182 4.02 -4.84 12.07
C ALA A 182 3.88 -3.63 11.13
N ARG A 183 2.70 -3.46 10.50
CA ARG A 183 2.42 -2.38 9.54
C ARG A 183 2.67 -0.95 10.06
N ALA A 184 2.71 -0.75 11.39
CA ALA A 184 3.12 0.50 12.02
C ALA A 184 4.56 0.93 11.66
N HIS A 185 5.45 -0.02 11.34
CA HIS A 185 6.81 0.28 10.87
C HIS A 185 6.86 0.71 9.39
N GLY A 186 5.77 0.52 8.64
CA GLY A 186 5.65 0.86 7.23
C GLY A 186 6.83 0.39 6.38
N LEU A 187 7.34 1.31 5.57
CA LEU A 187 8.45 1.12 4.64
C LEU A 187 9.84 0.99 5.30
N VAL A 188 10.02 1.45 6.54
CA VAL A 188 11.36 1.67 7.13
C VAL A 188 12.23 0.41 7.16
N PRO A 189 11.75 -0.78 7.59
CA PRO A 189 12.60 -1.99 7.62
C PRO A 189 13.10 -2.41 6.23
N VAL A 190 12.34 -2.14 5.17
CA VAL A 190 12.74 -2.42 3.78
C VAL A 190 13.65 -1.32 3.25
N ALA A 191 13.27 -0.05 3.43
CA ALA A 191 14.06 1.11 3.00
C ALA A 191 15.48 1.09 3.61
N HIS A 192 15.59 0.66 4.87
CA HIS A 192 16.84 0.51 5.60
C HIS A 192 17.54 -0.85 5.41
N ARG A 193 16.97 -1.76 4.61
CA ARG A 193 17.44 -3.15 4.38
C ARG A 193 17.82 -3.88 5.67
N THR A 194 16.97 -3.84 6.69
CA THR A 194 17.32 -4.40 8.02
C THR A 194 17.57 -5.90 7.97
N VAL A 195 18.47 -6.38 8.83
CA VAL A 195 18.81 -7.81 8.93
C VAL A 195 17.58 -8.63 9.36
N GLU A 196 16.64 -7.99 10.04
CA GLU A 196 15.35 -8.52 10.46
C GLU A 196 14.43 -8.73 9.26
N ALA A 197 14.26 -7.71 8.41
CA ALA A 197 13.46 -7.80 7.18
C ALA A 197 14.05 -8.83 6.19
N GLY A 198 15.37 -8.83 6.00
CA GLY A 198 16.05 -9.81 5.16
C GLY A 198 15.90 -11.26 5.68
N ARG A 199 16.04 -11.46 7.01
CA ARG A 199 15.79 -12.78 7.63
C ARG A 199 14.33 -13.20 7.57
N ALA A 200 13.39 -12.26 7.67
CA ALA A 200 11.96 -12.52 7.56
C ALA A 200 11.60 -13.01 6.15
N VAL A 201 12.01 -12.27 5.12
CA VAL A 201 11.80 -12.60 3.71
C VAL A 201 12.43 -13.94 3.36
N ARG A 202 13.68 -14.21 3.76
CA ARG A 202 14.33 -15.50 3.52
C ARG A 202 13.56 -16.68 4.16
N ARG A 203 13.14 -16.54 5.42
CA ARG A 203 12.38 -17.60 6.12
C ARG A 203 11.02 -17.89 5.48
N LEU A 204 10.35 -16.87 4.95
CA LEU A 204 9.13 -17.04 4.16
C LEU A 204 9.43 -17.78 2.85
N GLY A 205 10.54 -17.46 2.19
CA GLY A 205 11.01 -18.19 1.00
C GLY A 205 11.29 -19.66 1.26
N GLU A 206 12.01 -19.96 2.35
CA GLU A 206 12.33 -21.32 2.79
C GLU A 206 11.06 -22.15 3.06
N ALA A 207 10.09 -21.59 3.79
CA ALA A 207 8.82 -22.27 4.09
C ALA A 207 7.90 -22.42 2.86
N VAL A 208 7.87 -21.43 1.96
CA VAL A 208 7.06 -21.50 0.73
C VAL A 208 7.66 -22.48 -0.27
N ALA A 209 8.99 -22.53 -0.41
CA ALA A 209 9.68 -23.43 -1.34
C ALA A 209 9.47 -24.92 -1.05
N THR A 210 9.18 -25.30 0.20
CA THR A 210 8.89 -26.70 0.57
C THR A 210 7.40 -27.07 0.47
N MET A 211 6.49 -26.11 0.63
CA MET A 211 5.04 -26.39 0.80
C MET A 211 4.17 -26.04 -0.41
N LEU A 212 4.72 -25.38 -1.44
CA LEU A 212 4.04 -25.14 -2.71
C LEU A 212 4.64 -25.98 -3.85
N ASP A 213 3.78 -26.41 -4.78
CA ASP A 213 4.19 -26.94 -6.08
C ASP A 213 4.67 -25.79 -6.97
N MET A 214 5.93 -25.41 -6.74
CA MET A 214 6.62 -24.32 -7.44
C MET A 214 6.63 -24.51 -8.96
N ASP A 215 6.64 -25.76 -9.44
CA ASP A 215 6.79 -26.06 -10.85
C ASP A 215 5.43 -25.96 -11.57
N ARG A 216 4.33 -26.36 -10.92
CA ARG A 216 2.97 -25.97 -11.35
C ARG A 216 2.73 -24.47 -11.28
N LEU A 217 3.27 -23.77 -10.28
CA LEU A 217 3.13 -22.31 -10.17
C LEU A 217 3.85 -21.58 -11.31
N MET A 218 5.05 -22.02 -11.68
CA MET A 218 5.76 -21.51 -12.86
C MET A 218 5.04 -21.86 -14.17
N ALA A 219 4.54 -23.09 -14.31
CA ALA A 219 3.77 -23.51 -15.49
C ALA A 219 2.45 -22.74 -15.64
N LEU A 220 1.74 -22.47 -14.52
CA LEU A 220 0.53 -21.66 -14.52
C LEU A 220 0.85 -20.20 -14.89
N ALA A 221 1.89 -19.59 -14.31
CA ALA A 221 2.30 -18.25 -14.71
C ALA A 221 2.69 -18.18 -16.20
N GLY A 222 3.34 -19.21 -16.73
CA GLY A 222 3.65 -19.38 -18.15
C GLY A 222 2.43 -19.61 -19.06
N SER A 223 1.23 -19.82 -18.50
CA SER A 223 -0.01 -19.87 -19.27
C SER A 223 -0.63 -18.48 -19.51
N ALA A 224 -0.04 -17.41 -18.97
CA ALA A 224 -0.47 -16.04 -19.26
C ALA A 224 -0.08 -15.66 -20.70
N PRO A 225 -1.01 -15.18 -21.54
CA PRO A 225 -0.69 -14.73 -22.89
C PRO A 225 0.11 -13.42 -22.86
N ALA A 226 0.91 -13.18 -23.89
CA ALA A 226 1.64 -11.92 -24.04
C ALA A 226 0.68 -10.71 -24.00
N LEU A 227 1.08 -9.66 -23.28
CA LEU A 227 0.31 -8.43 -23.17
C LEU A 227 0.41 -7.58 -24.44
N PRO A 228 -0.71 -7.12 -25.01
CA PRO A 228 -0.70 -6.22 -26.16
C PRO A 228 -0.48 -4.76 -25.74
N GLY A 229 0.17 -3.98 -26.61
CA GLY A 229 0.36 -2.54 -26.45
C GLY A 229 1.80 -2.13 -26.15
N PRO A 230 2.07 -0.81 -26.08
CA PRO A 230 3.39 -0.30 -25.72
C PRO A 230 3.68 -0.51 -24.23
N ILE A 231 4.97 -0.72 -23.92
CA ILE A 231 5.49 -0.64 -22.55
C ILE A 231 5.48 0.84 -22.14
N TRP A 232 5.12 1.16 -20.89
CA TRP A 232 5.24 2.53 -20.39
C TRP A 232 6.71 2.85 -20.14
N THR A 233 7.21 4.00 -20.61
CA THR A 233 8.52 4.49 -20.17
C THR A 233 8.41 5.87 -19.49
N PRO A 234 9.24 6.16 -18.48
CA PRO A 234 9.29 7.48 -17.85
C PRO A 234 9.53 8.62 -18.85
N SER A 235 10.40 8.41 -19.84
CA SER A 235 10.77 9.39 -20.85
C SER A 235 9.62 9.73 -21.81
N GLU A 236 8.87 8.73 -22.29
CA GLU A 236 7.68 8.97 -23.12
C GLU A 236 6.56 9.61 -22.31
N ALA A 237 6.43 9.25 -21.03
CA ALA A 237 5.42 9.80 -20.13
C ALA A 237 5.65 11.29 -19.80
N VAL A 238 6.91 11.70 -19.63
CA VAL A 238 7.33 13.10 -19.46
C VAL A 238 7.30 13.87 -20.79
N GLY A 239 7.53 13.17 -21.90
CA GLY A 239 7.67 13.76 -23.23
C GLY A 239 9.00 14.50 -23.43
N ALA A 240 9.12 15.21 -24.55
CA ALA A 240 10.34 15.95 -24.89
C ALA A 240 10.69 17.00 -23.83
N LEU A 241 11.97 17.04 -23.43
CA LEU A 241 12.53 18.08 -22.57
C LEU A 241 12.94 19.30 -23.39
N ASP A 242 12.69 20.48 -22.83
CA ASP A 242 13.25 21.73 -23.31
C ASP A 242 14.75 21.75 -22.99
N GLY A 243 15.61 22.04 -23.97
CA GLY A 243 17.04 21.69 -23.97
C GLY A 243 17.93 22.43 -22.95
N SER A 244 17.81 22.06 -21.67
CA SER A 244 18.67 22.50 -20.57
C SER A 244 19.72 21.44 -20.24
N ASP A 245 21.00 21.79 -20.43
CA ASP A 245 22.12 20.96 -19.96
C ASP A 245 22.24 20.95 -18.42
N GLN A 246 21.55 21.86 -17.70
CA GLN A 246 21.51 21.84 -16.25
C GLN A 246 20.55 20.77 -15.74
N ARG A 247 21.08 19.90 -14.87
CA ARG A 247 20.34 18.86 -14.15
C ARG A 247 20.32 19.21 -12.65
N PRO A 248 19.17 19.59 -12.06
CA PRO A 248 19.12 19.95 -10.65
C PRO A 248 19.16 18.70 -9.77
N ILE A 249 19.87 18.77 -8.64
CA ILE A 249 19.82 17.71 -7.64
C ILE A 249 18.50 17.81 -6.88
N ILE A 250 17.69 16.75 -6.89
CA ILE A 250 16.46 16.67 -6.10
C ILE A 250 16.64 15.60 -5.03
N ALA A 251 16.54 16.02 -3.77
CA ALA A 251 16.54 15.13 -2.62
C ALA A 251 15.20 14.38 -2.55
N LEU A 252 15.23 13.05 -2.52
CA LEU A 252 14.07 12.18 -2.39
C LEU A 252 14.17 11.41 -1.07
N ALA A 253 13.16 11.55 -0.21
CA ALA A 253 13.12 10.85 1.06
C ALA A 253 13.02 9.33 0.83
N GLY A 254 13.93 8.57 1.44
CA GLY A 254 14.00 7.12 1.26
C GLY A 254 15.16 6.49 2.01
N GLY A 255 15.41 5.21 1.72
CA GLY A 255 16.64 4.53 2.09
C GLY A 255 17.15 3.64 0.96
N GLN A 256 18.31 3.03 1.14
CA GLN A 256 18.99 2.21 0.13
C GLN A 256 18.18 1.02 -0.41
N GLY A 257 17.09 0.60 0.26
CA GLY A 257 16.18 -0.45 -0.20
C GLY A 257 14.95 0.05 -0.97
N ALA A 258 14.43 1.24 -0.65
CA ALA A 258 13.19 1.77 -1.20
C ALA A 258 13.03 3.28 -0.92
N PRO A 259 12.45 4.07 -1.83
CA PRO A 259 12.01 5.43 -1.55
C PRO A 259 10.73 5.42 -0.67
N TYR A 260 10.46 6.52 0.04
CA TYR A 260 9.20 6.70 0.78
C TYR A 260 8.05 7.18 -0.13
N THR A 261 7.92 6.61 -1.32
CA THR A 261 6.92 6.94 -2.36
C THR A 261 6.82 5.81 -3.40
N TYR A 262 5.97 5.97 -4.42
CA TYR A 262 5.96 5.11 -5.61
C TYR A 262 7.30 5.18 -6.35
N VAL A 263 7.78 4.05 -6.87
CA VAL A 263 9.09 3.93 -7.55
C VAL A 263 9.17 4.87 -8.75
N GLU A 264 8.05 4.98 -9.47
CA GLU A 264 7.86 5.80 -10.66
C GLU A 264 8.12 7.29 -10.40
N THR A 265 7.97 7.77 -9.16
CA THR A 265 8.29 9.17 -8.78
C THR A 265 9.76 9.50 -9.02
N ALA A 266 10.68 8.59 -8.64
CA ALA A 266 12.11 8.77 -8.87
C ALA A 266 12.45 8.68 -10.37
N GLU A 267 11.84 7.73 -11.07
CA GLU A 267 12.05 7.51 -12.51
C GLU A 267 11.56 8.70 -13.34
N LEU A 268 10.41 9.29 -12.98
CA LEU A 268 9.85 10.49 -13.62
C LEU A 268 10.66 11.75 -13.32
N LEU A 269 11.20 11.91 -12.11
CA LEU A 269 12.10 13.03 -11.78
C LEU A 269 13.40 12.96 -12.59
N ALA A 270 14.00 11.77 -12.72
CA ALA A 270 15.18 11.55 -13.55
C ALA A 270 14.87 11.79 -15.05
N ALA A 271 13.75 11.28 -15.55
CA ALA A 271 13.30 11.50 -16.93
C ALA A 271 12.90 12.96 -17.22
N ALA A 272 12.48 13.72 -16.20
CA ALA A 272 12.27 15.17 -16.27
C ALA A 272 13.58 15.99 -16.26
N GLY A 273 14.74 15.34 -16.12
CA GLY A 273 16.07 15.94 -16.22
C GLY A 273 16.82 16.12 -14.90
N ALA A 274 16.23 15.81 -13.75
CA ALA A 274 16.93 15.92 -12.47
C ALA A 274 17.97 14.80 -12.24
N ASP A 275 18.90 15.06 -11.32
CA ASP A 275 19.65 14.01 -10.63
C ASP A 275 18.98 13.75 -9.27
N VAL A 276 18.49 12.53 -9.05
CA VAL A 276 17.75 12.16 -7.83
C VAL A 276 18.72 11.61 -6.79
N ALA A 277 18.90 12.36 -5.70
CA ALA A 277 19.71 11.94 -4.56
C ALA A 277 18.78 11.43 -3.44
N VAL A 278 19.09 10.29 -2.83
CA VAL A 278 18.34 9.81 -1.66
C VAL A 278 18.76 10.61 -0.42
N VAL A 279 17.81 10.90 0.45
CA VAL A 279 18.05 11.35 1.83
C VAL A 279 17.17 10.53 2.79
N ASP A 280 17.72 10.09 3.92
CA ASP A 280 17.04 9.30 4.94
C ASP A 280 16.66 10.19 6.14
N PRO A 281 15.39 10.62 6.29
CA PRO A 281 14.97 11.50 7.39
C PRO A 281 15.29 10.98 8.80
N LEU A 282 15.48 9.66 8.93
CA LEU A 282 15.74 8.97 10.19
C LEU A 282 17.23 8.86 10.53
N ARG A 283 18.14 9.29 9.63
CA ARG A 283 19.59 9.07 9.76
C ARG A 283 20.49 10.20 9.24
N ASP A 284 20.17 10.76 8.08
CA ASP A 284 21.02 11.78 7.46
C ASP A 284 20.82 13.11 8.19
N GLU A 285 21.89 13.76 8.63
CA GLU A 285 21.83 15.01 9.39
C GLU A 285 21.75 16.27 8.51
N SER A 286 21.79 16.12 7.18
CA SER A 286 21.89 17.21 6.22
C SER A 286 21.32 16.82 4.85
N LEU A 287 20.77 17.78 4.11
CA LEU A 287 20.39 17.58 2.71
C LEU A 287 21.63 17.35 1.83
N PRO A 288 21.54 16.55 0.75
CA PRO A 288 22.64 16.35 -0.19
C PRO A 288 23.25 17.67 -0.72
N PRO A 289 24.59 17.76 -0.89
CA PRO A 289 25.21 18.97 -1.42
C PRO A 289 24.63 19.37 -2.78
N GLY A 290 24.25 20.65 -2.92
CA GLY A 290 23.67 21.18 -4.15
C GLY A 290 22.19 20.82 -4.39
N THR A 291 21.46 20.27 -3.41
CA THR A 291 20.01 20.08 -3.51
C THR A 291 19.28 21.37 -3.92
N ARG A 292 18.41 21.26 -4.92
CA ARG A 292 17.54 22.32 -5.48
C ARG A 292 16.04 21.99 -5.39
N GLY A 293 15.67 20.83 -4.82
CA GLY A 293 14.30 20.51 -4.40
C GLY A 293 14.25 19.31 -3.46
N LEU A 294 13.21 19.19 -2.63
CA LEU A 294 13.02 18.09 -1.67
C LEU A 294 11.63 17.45 -1.84
N ILE A 295 11.58 16.12 -1.99
CA ILE A 295 10.36 15.33 -2.12
C ILE A 295 10.27 14.31 -0.96
N VAL A 296 9.21 14.41 -0.17
CA VAL A 296 8.89 13.51 0.95
C VAL A 296 7.52 12.87 0.69
N GLY A 297 7.50 11.74 0.01
CA GLY A 297 6.25 11.15 -0.46
C GLY A 297 5.42 10.44 0.62
N ALA A 298 4.28 9.90 0.20
CA ALA A 298 3.26 9.30 1.05
C ALA A 298 3.65 8.03 1.83
N GLY A 299 4.93 7.64 1.84
CA GLY A 299 5.42 6.42 2.48
C GLY A 299 6.21 6.58 3.77
N LEU A 300 6.50 7.81 4.25
CA LEU A 300 7.28 8.02 5.48
C LEU A 300 6.38 7.76 6.72
N PRO A 301 6.64 6.72 7.53
CA PRO A 301 5.71 6.33 8.60
C PRO A 301 5.68 7.28 9.79
N GLU A 302 4.48 7.81 10.09
CA GLU A 302 4.15 8.62 11.28
C GLU A 302 4.53 7.94 12.62
N GLY A 303 4.72 6.62 12.63
CA GLY A 303 5.20 5.85 13.79
C GLY A 303 6.65 6.12 14.23
N TYR A 304 7.46 6.82 13.42
CA TYR A 304 8.86 7.19 13.73
C TYR A 304 8.99 8.66 14.18
N ALA A 305 7.95 9.20 14.81
CA ALA A 305 7.90 10.58 15.29
C ALA A 305 8.97 10.91 16.35
N GLU A 306 9.52 9.90 17.06
CA GLU A 306 10.62 10.12 18.01
C GLU A 306 11.95 10.34 17.27
N GLU A 307 12.27 9.47 16.32
CA GLU A 307 13.49 9.52 15.52
C GLU A 307 13.53 10.74 14.58
N LEU A 308 12.39 11.08 13.96
CA LEU A 308 12.24 12.30 13.15
C LEU A 308 12.46 13.57 13.98
N SER A 309 12.01 13.59 15.24
CA SER A 309 12.18 14.72 16.17
C SER A 309 13.62 14.82 16.69
N ALA A 310 14.28 13.68 16.93
CA ALA A 310 15.68 13.61 17.35
C ALA A 310 16.64 14.16 16.28
N ASN A 311 16.31 13.99 14.99
CA ASN A 311 17.07 14.55 13.85
C ASN A 311 16.84 16.07 13.68
N HIS A 312 17.21 16.82 14.71
CA HIS A 312 17.16 18.28 14.76
C HIS A 312 18.02 18.96 13.68
N ARG A 313 19.13 18.32 13.24
CA ARG A 313 20.04 18.85 12.21
C ARG A 313 19.38 18.88 10.84
N LEU A 314 18.84 17.76 10.38
CA LEU A 314 18.11 17.73 9.11
C LEU A 314 16.83 18.54 9.19
N SER A 315 16.09 18.45 10.29
CA SER A 315 14.84 19.21 10.48
C SER A 315 15.10 20.74 10.38
N ALA A 316 16.19 21.24 10.97
CA ALA A 316 16.62 22.63 10.82
C ALA A 316 17.10 22.98 9.39
N ALA A 317 17.79 22.05 8.71
CA ALA A 317 18.22 22.23 7.32
C ALA A 317 17.02 22.31 6.36
N VAL A 318 16.02 21.43 6.52
CA VAL A 318 14.74 21.45 5.78
C VAL A 318 13.96 22.74 6.09
N ALA A 319 13.92 23.16 7.35
CA ALA A 319 13.31 24.42 7.76
C ALA A 319 13.96 25.64 7.08
N GLN A 320 15.30 25.66 6.96
CA GLN A 320 16.02 26.72 6.28
C GLN A 320 15.78 26.67 4.77
N PHE A 321 15.92 25.50 4.15
CA PHE A 321 15.73 25.27 2.72
C PHE A 321 14.35 25.74 2.22
N ALA A 322 13.28 25.45 2.98
CA ALA A 322 11.93 25.94 2.70
C ALA A 322 11.80 27.47 2.91
N ARG A 323 12.42 28.04 3.96
CA ARG A 323 12.45 29.49 4.23
C ARG A 323 13.28 30.29 3.21
N ASP A 324 14.26 29.66 2.57
CA ASP A 324 15.01 30.24 1.45
C ASP A 324 14.17 30.27 0.16
N GLY A 325 13.09 29.48 0.09
CA GLY A 325 12.11 29.51 -1.01
C GLY A 325 12.27 28.41 -2.05
N TRP A 326 13.07 27.38 -1.79
CA TRP A 326 13.20 26.20 -2.65
C TRP A 326 11.93 25.32 -2.66
N PRO A 327 11.70 24.53 -3.72
CA PRO A 327 10.56 23.62 -3.78
C PRO A 327 10.68 22.47 -2.77
N VAL A 328 9.64 22.30 -1.95
CA VAL A 328 9.51 21.20 -1.00
C VAL A 328 8.13 20.56 -1.15
N VAL A 329 8.08 19.24 -1.23
CA VAL A 329 6.85 18.47 -1.35
C VAL A 329 6.75 17.51 -0.18
N ALA A 330 5.61 17.50 0.52
CA ALA A 330 5.29 16.47 1.50
C ALA A 330 3.88 15.90 1.26
N GLU A 331 3.78 14.59 1.04
CA GLU A 331 2.55 13.88 0.70
C GLU A 331 2.17 12.86 1.77
N GLY A 332 0.88 12.48 1.84
CA GLY A 332 0.40 11.41 2.71
C GLY A 332 0.80 11.54 4.20
N ILE A 333 1.34 10.46 4.76
CA ILE A 333 1.82 10.38 6.15
C ILE A 333 3.14 11.12 6.42
N ALA A 334 3.84 11.62 5.39
CA ALA A 334 5.02 12.47 5.60
C ALA A 334 4.69 13.90 6.02
N PHE A 335 3.52 14.42 5.65
CA PHE A 335 3.14 15.82 5.87
C PHE A 335 3.28 16.33 7.33
N PRO A 336 2.91 15.56 8.38
CA PRO A 336 3.18 15.93 9.78
C PRO A 336 4.62 16.38 10.07
N TRP A 337 5.63 15.84 9.38
CA TRP A 337 7.04 16.20 9.59
C TRP A 337 7.37 17.66 9.19
N LEU A 338 6.54 18.31 8.36
CA LEU A 338 6.70 19.75 8.02
C LEU A 338 5.98 20.70 8.98
N THR A 339 5.15 20.19 9.90
CA THR A 339 4.44 21.00 10.91
C THR A 339 5.40 21.45 12.02
N ARG A 340 4.92 22.20 13.03
CA ARG A 340 5.73 22.53 14.22
C ARG A 340 5.97 21.33 15.13
N GLU A 341 4.99 20.43 15.25
CA GLU A 341 5.06 19.28 16.16
C GLU A 341 4.11 18.16 15.74
N LEU A 342 4.46 16.92 16.05
CA LEU A 342 3.56 15.75 16.01
C LEU A 342 3.52 15.14 17.41
N ASP A 343 2.33 15.04 18.00
CA ASP A 343 2.10 14.52 19.36
C ASP A 343 3.00 15.20 20.43
N GLY A 344 3.18 16.52 20.29
CA GLY A 344 4.03 17.34 21.17
C GLY A 344 5.54 17.21 20.94
N ARG A 345 5.97 16.41 19.95
CA ARG A 345 7.39 16.26 19.56
C ARG A 345 7.74 17.27 18.47
N PRO A 346 8.76 18.13 18.63
CA PRO A 346 9.15 19.11 17.62
C PRO A 346 9.46 18.47 16.25
N MET A 347 8.91 19.06 15.19
CA MET A 347 9.09 18.67 13.79
C MET A 347 9.83 19.80 13.02
N CYS A 348 9.85 19.82 11.69
CA CYS A 348 10.65 20.80 10.94
C CYS A 348 10.19 22.27 11.14
N GLY A 349 8.96 22.54 11.56
CA GLY A 349 8.46 23.92 11.76
C GLY A 349 8.38 24.76 10.48
N VAL A 350 8.27 24.13 9.30
CA VAL A 350 8.11 24.83 8.01
C VAL A 350 6.74 25.50 7.91
N LEU A 351 5.72 24.88 8.52
CA LEU A 351 4.32 25.31 8.46
C LEU A 351 3.80 25.58 9.87
N ASP A 352 3.09 26.69 10.06
CA ASP A 352 2.39 26.99 11.32
C ASP A 352 1.12 26.13 11.44
N ALA A 353 1.35 24.89 11.82
CA ALA A 353 0.37 23.87 12.15
C ALA A 353 0.94 22.93 13.20
N THR A 354 0.09 22.15 13.84
CA THR A 354 0.46 21.01 14.70
C THR A 354 -0.24 19.75 14.22
N ALA A 355 0.29 18.59 14.57
CA ALA A 355 -0.27 17.30 14.25
C ALA A 355 -0.49 16.46 15.52
N ALA A 356 -1.56 15.67 15.55
CA ALA A 356 -1.83 14.72 16.62
C ALA A 356 -2.35 13.39 16.05
N THR A 357 -1.90 12.26 16.59
CA THR A 357 -2.29 10.92 16.14
C THR A 357 -3.68 10.55 16.64
N GLY A 358 -4.66 10.54 15.73
CA GLY A 358 -6.05 10.15 16.03
C GLY A 358 -6.22 8.65 16.30
N GLU A 359 -7.32 8.30 16.99
CA GLU A 359 -7.69 6.89 17.23
C GLU A 359 -8.02 6.14 15.94
N GLN A 360 -8.65 6.81 14.98
CA GLN A 360 -9.14 6.23 13.72
C GLN A 360 -8.20 6.51 12.56
N THR A 361 -8.00 5.52 11.69
CA THR A 361 -7.31 5.69 10.40
C THR A 361 -8.24 6.30 9.36
N VAL A 362 -7.90 7.47 8.83
CA VAL A 362 -8.61 8.09 7.71
C VAL A 362 -8.05 7.52 6.41
N ALA A 363 -8.89 6.78 5.67
CA ALA A 363 -8.53 6.11 4.42
C ALA A 363 -9.36 6.55 3.20
N GLY A 364 -8.88 6.19 2.00
CA GLY A 364 -9.65 6.22 0.75
C GLY A 364 -9.17 7.24 -0.28
N TYR A 365 -9.58 7.04 -1.54
CA TYR A 365 -9.26 7.94 -2.65
C TYR A 365 -10.00 9.29 -2.56
N ARG A 366 -9.44 10.34 -3.16
CA ARG A 366 -10.09 11.64 -3.37
C ARG A 366 -9.83 12.10 -4.79
N GLU A 367 -10.89 12.52 -5.49
CA GLU A 367 -10.76 13.35 -6.70
C GLU A 367 -10.58 14.80 -6.26
N ALA A 368 -9.32 15.22 -6.20
CA ALA A 368 -8.92 16.54 -5.73
C ALA A 368 -8.86 17.55 -6.89
N THR A 369 -9.10 18.81 -6.57
CA THR A 369 -8.88 19.97 -7.44
C THR A 369 -7.91 20.93 -6.76
N ALA A 370 -6.89 21.41 -7.47
CA ALA A 370 -5.97 22.43 -6.95
C ALA A 370 -6.67 23.81 -6.96
N PRO A 371 -6.91 24.47 -5.82
CA PRO A 371 -7.57 25.78 -5.80
C PRO A 371 -6.65 26.93 -6.23
N GLY A 372 -5.33 26.71 -6.20
CA GLY A 372 -4.30 27.66 -6.62
C GLY A 372 -3.10 26.93 -7.22
N THR A 373 -2.23 27.67 -7.90
CA THR A 373 -1.01 27.12 -8.50
C THR A 373 0.04 26.82 -7.43
N SER A 374 0.65 25.64 -7.52
CA SER A 374 1.75 25.17 -6.67
C SER A 374 2.81 24.44 -7.51
N VAL A 375 3.90 23.98 -6.88
CA VAL A 375 4.96 23.23 -7.58
C VAL A 375 4.47 21.92 -8.21
N LEU A 376 3.46 21.27 -7.62
CA LEU A 376 2.87 20.05 -8.21
C LEU A 376 1.91 20.36 -9.37
N ALA A 377 1.01 21.33 -9.19
CA ALA A 377 -0.15 21.50 -10.07
C ALA A 377 -0.52 22.97 -10.32
N PRO A 378 -1.01 23.34 -11.52
CA PRO A 378 -1.64 24.64 -11.76
C PRO A 378 -3.04 24.72 -11.13
N ALA A 379 -3.53 25.93 -10.88
CA ALA A 379 -4.90 26.16 -10.43
C ALA A 379 -5.94 25.51 -11.38
N GLY A 380 -6.96 24.88 -10.81
CA GLY A 380 -8.01 24.15 -11.55
C GLY A 380 -7.63 22.74 -12.00
N ALA A 381 -6.38 22.29 -11.84
CA ALA A 381 -5.99 20.92 -12.14
C ALA A 381 -6.75 19.91 -11.26
N ARG A 382 -7.25 18.83 -11.87
CA ARG A 382 -7.90 17.71 -11.19
C ARG A 382 -6.99 16.49 -11.17
N ILE A 383 -6.93 15.80 -10.03
CA ILE A 383 -6.14 14.56 -9.87
C ILE A 383 -6.81 13.60 -8.89
N THR A 384 -6.66 12.29 -9.11
CA THR A 384 -7.00 11.28 -8.10
C THR A 384 -5.78 11.00 -7.24
N GLY A 385 -5.93 11.16 -5.92
CA GLY A 385 -4.94 10.72 -4.92
C GLY A 385 -5.54 9.76 -3.91
N TYR A 386 -4.71 9.16 -3.09
CA TYR A 386 -5.12 8.28 -1.98
C TYR A 386 -4.70 8.87 -0.63
N LYS A 387 -5.51 8.63 0.40
CA LYS A 387 -5.20 8.97 1.80
C LYS A 387 -5.20 7.69 2.63
N GLN A 388 -4.21 7.55 3.52
CA GLN A 388 -4.22 6.58 4.62
C GLN A 388 -3.30 7.07 5.74
N HIS A 389 -3.86 7.63 6.80
CA HIS A 389 -3.12 8.25 7.90
C HIS A 389 -3.93 8.21 9.21
N ARG A 390 -3.27 8.29 10.37
CA ARG A 390 -3.92 8.57 11.67
C ARG A 390 -3.62 9.97 12.18
N ALA A 391 -2.49 10.57 11.82
CA ALA A 391 -2.21 11.95 12.16
C ALA A 391 -3.31 12.88 11.60
N ILE A 392 -3.77 13.83 12.42
CA ILE A 392 -4.68 14.91 12.03
C ILE A 392 -3.94 16.22 12.23
N VAL A 393 -3.91 17.07 11.18
CA VAL A 393 -3.19 18.34 11.19
C VAL A 393 -4.14 19.51 11.42
N ALA A 394 -3.74 20.43 12.30
CA ALA A 394 -4.49 21.62 12.70
C ALA A 394 -3.62 22.90 12.51
N PRO A 395 -4.07 23.91 11.74
CA PRO A 395 -5.28 23.91 10.93
C PRO A 395 -5.18 22.92 9.76
N ARG A 396 -6.35 22.48 9.28
CA ARG A 396 -6.48 21.47 8.22
C ARG A 396 -5.87 21.91 6.87
N ALA A 397 -5.82 23.21 6.63
CA ALA A 397 -5.26 23.84 5.45
C ALA A 397 -4.62 25.19 5.81
N GLY A 398 -3.71 25.65 4.96
CA GLY A 398 -3.16 27.01 5.02
C GLY A 398 -4.08 28.06 4.41
N SER A 399 -3.60 29.31 4.34
CA SER A 399 -4.30 30.42 3.64
C SER A 399 -4.53 30.13 2.15
N VAL A 400 -3.64 29.34 1.53
CA VAL A 400 -3.87 28.68 0.25
C VAL A 400 -3.91 27.16 0.51
N PRO A 401 -5.06 26.49 0.32
CA PRO A 401 -5.14 25.04 0.45
C PRO A 401 -4.36 24.34 -0.67
N ALA A 402 -3.82 23.15 -0.41
CA ALA A 402 -3.26 22.30 -1.45
C ALA A 402 -4.35 21.73 -2.36
N TRP A 403 -5.45 21.28 -1.77
CA TRP A 403 -6.52 20.55 -2.46
C TRP A 403 -7.92 20.87 -1.93
N THR A 404 -8.90 20.80 -2.81
CA THR A 404 -10.34 20.79 -2.50
C THR A 404 -11.03 19.61 -3.20
N TRP A 405 -12.18 19.15 -2.69
CA TRP A 405 -12.98 18.11 -3.34
C TRP A 405 -14.45 18.20 -2.91
N SER A 406 -15.34 17.57 -3.70
CA SER A 406 -16.79 17.59 -3.42
C SER A 406 -17.11 17.02 -2.03
N GLY A 407 -18.01 17.70 -1.31
CA GLY A 407 -18.45 17.30 0.04
C GLY A 407 -17.38 17.36 1.14
N GLY A 408 -16.18 17.89 0.86
CA GLY A 408 -15.05 17.91 1.81
C GLY A 408 -14.52 19.31 2.10
N ASN A 409 -14.07 19.50 3.35
CA ASN A 409 -13.33 20.70 3.73
C ASN A 409 -11.95 20.74 3.03
N PRO A 410 -11.48 21.90 2.53
CA PRO A 410 -10.15 22.07 1.95
C PRO A 410 -9.02 21.50 2.84
N GLU A 411 -7.93 21.07 2.22
CA GLU A 411 -6.84 20.38 2.92
C GLU A 411 -5.45 20.77 2.40
N GLY A 412 -4.46 20.73 3.29
CA GLY A 412 -3.05 20.95 2.97
C GLY A 412 -2.69 22.42 2.75
N PHE A 413 -1.42 22.65 2.47
CA PHE A 413 -0.79 23.97 2.49
C PHE A 413 -0.02 24.19 1.18
N VAL A 414 -0.23 25.34 0.55
CA VAL A 414 0.71 25.91 -0.42
C VAL A 414 1.31 27.16 0.20
N TRP A 415 2.63 27.18 0.38
CA TRP A 415 3.36 28.31 0.97
C TRP A 415 4.68 28.49 0.24
N ARG A 416 4.84 29.61 -0.47
CA ARG A 416 5.94 29.83 -1.43
C ARG A 416 6.01 28.67 -2.44
N GLN A 417 7.10 27.88 -2.43
CA GLN A 417 7.26 26.67 -3.25
C GLN A 417 7.06 25.38 -2.45
N VAL A 418 6.59 25.45 -1.20
CA VAL A 418 6.16 24.29 -0.42
C VAL A 418 4.75 23.88 -0.84
N HIS A 419 4.56 22.61 -1.19
CA HIS A 419 3.26 21.95 -1.31
C HIS A 419 3.20 20.80 -0.30
N ALA A 420 2.22 20.82 0.60
CA ALA A 420 2.14 19.84 1.66
C ALA A 420 0.70 19.35 1.91
N SER A 421 0.45 18.05 1.89
CA SER A 421 -0.90 17.48 2.05
C SER A 421 -0.87 16.03 2.53
N GLN A 422 -1.96 15.57 3.14
CA GLN A 422 -2.18 14.15 3.45
C GLN A 422 -2.69 13.33 2.26
N LEU A 423 -2.82 13.95 1.09
CA LEU A 423 -3.11 13.27 -0.17
C LEU A 423 -1.79 12.78 -0.79
N GLY A 424 -1.68 11.46 -0.99
CA GLY A 424 -0.60 10.83 -1.76
C GLY A 424 -0.98 10.70 -3.23
N LEU A 425 -0.05 11.02 -4.13
CA LEU A 425 -0.26 11.01 -5.58
C LEU A 425 0.61 9.93 -6.23
N HIS A 426 0.07 9.23 -7.24
CA HIS A 426 0.86 8.32 -8.07
C HIS A 426 1.28 9.05 -9.35
N TRP A 427 2.50 9.60 -9.39
CA TRP A 427 2.89 10.56 -10.43
C TRP A 427 2.86 10.00 -11.86
N ALA A 428 2.92 8.67 -12.05
CA ALA A 428 2.66 8.03 -13.35
C ALA A 428 1.25 8.30 -13.94
N ALA A 429 0.29 8.79 -13.14
CA ALA A 429 -1.01 9.30 -13.60
C ALA A 429 -0.89 10.70 -14.24
N ALA A 430 0.00 11.54 -13.70
CA ALA A 430 0.19 12.96 -14.02
C ALA A 430 1.71 13.29 -14.12
N PRO A 431 2.41 12.81 -15.17
CA PRO A 431 3.87 12.96 -15.32
C PRO A 431 4.36 14.41 -15.35
N GLU A 432 3.49 15.35 -15.70
CA GLU A 432 3.77 16.79 -15.69
C GLU A 432 4.14 17.32 -14.30
N ILE A 433 3.76 16.64 -13.23
CA ILE A 433 4.19 16.97 -11.86
C ILE A 433 5.72 16.97 -11.77
N ALA A 434 6.39 15.95 -12.33
CA ALA A 434 7.85 15.88 -12.33
C ALA A 434 8.47 17.04 -13.12
N ARG A 435 7.94 17.36 -14.31
CA ARG A 435 8.39 18.52 -15.09
C ARG A 435 8.29 19.82 -14.30
N ARG A 436 7.17 20.03 -13.59
CA ARG A 436 6.91 21.26 -12.82
C ARG A 436 7.85 21.39 -11.62
N VAL A 437 8.12 20.29 -10.92
CA VAL A 437 9.11 20.24 -9.82
C VAL A 437 10.52 20.52 -10.35
N VAL A 438 10.94 19.89 -11.45
CA VAL A 438 12.28 20.12 -12.04
C VAL A 438 12.42 21.56 -12.56
N ALA A 439 11.38 22.12 -13.20
CA ALA A 439 11.36 23.51 -13.63
C ALA A 439 11.44 24.49 -12.45
N ALA A 440 10.74 24.23 -11.35
CA ALA A 440 10.86 25.02 -10.11
C ALA A 440 12.26 24.94 -9.50
N ALA A 441 12.86 23.75 -9.47
CA ALA A 441 14.23 23.55 -9.00
C ALA A 441 15.25 24.31 -9.86
N LEU A 442 15.09 24.29 -11.20
CA LEU A 442 15.92 25.03 -12.16
C LEU A 442 15.73 26.55 -12.08
N ALA A 443 14.50 27.03 -11.88
CA ALA A 443 14.20 28.45 -11.67
C ALA A 443 14.83 29.00 -10.38
N GLY A 444 14.98 28.15 -9.36
CA GLY A 444 15.64 28.51 -8.09
C GLY A 444 14.65 28.89 -6.98
N PRO A 445 15.13 29.56 -5.91
CA PRO A 445 14.28 29.98 -4.81
C PRO A 445 13.26 31.04 -5.25
N GLY A 446 11.98 30.81 -4.96
CA GLY A 446 10.90 31.71 -5.33
C GLY A 446 10.93 33.00 -4.51
N GLN A 447 10.89 34.16 -5.17
CA GLN A 447 10.87 35.45 -4.49
C GLN A 447 9.62 35.61 -3.60
N PRO A 448 9.74 36.27 -2.43
CA PRO A 448 8.63 36.44 -1.48
C PRO A 448 7.63 37.51 -1.95
N GLY A 449 6.73 37.14 -2.87
CA GLY A 449 5.51 37.89 -3.12
C GLY A 449 4.58 37.87 -1.90
N GLY A 450 4.15 39.05 -1.45
CA GLY A 450 3.28 39.21 -0.27
C GLY A 450 1.77 39.11 -0.57
N PRO A 451 0.90 39.34 0.43
CA PRO A 451 1.23 39.60 1.84
C PRO A 451 1.54 38.30 2.58
N ALA A 452 2.60 38.31 3.39
CA ALA A 452 2.94 37.16 4.21
C ALA A 452 2.01 37.08 5.44
N GLY A 453 1.39 35.91 5.66
CA GLY A 453 1.12 35.49 7.03
C GLY A 453 2.45 35.43 7.78
N SER A 454 2.51 36.01 8.98
CA SER A 454 3.76 36.14 9.73
C SER A 454 4.40 34.78 9.98
N ALA A 455 5.67 34.62 9.58
CA ALA A 455 6.44 33.44 9.95
C ALA A 455 6.56 33.38 11.49
N PRO A 456 6.28 32.23 12.13
CA PRO A 456 6.41 32.11 13.57
C PRO A 456 7.88 32.22 14.00
N PRO A 457 8.18 32.76 15.20
CA PRO A 457 9.54 32.74 15.73
C PRO A 457 9.99 31.30 16.03
N MET A 458 11.29 31.07 15.92
CA MET A 458 11.92 29.78 16.28
C MET A 458 11.62 29.41 17.74
N PRO A 459 11.31 28.15 18.06
CA PRO A 459 11.28 27.70 19.45
C PRO A 459 12.71 27.74 20.01
N SER A 460 12.90 28.46 21.13
CA SER A 460 14.15 28.44 21.88
C SER A 460 14.45 27.03 22.39
N ALA A 461 15.69 26.57 22.24
CA ALA A 461 16.10 25.25 22.71
C ALA A 461 15.89 25.12 24.24
N PRO A 462 15.39 23.97 24.73
CA PRO A 462 15.17 23.76 26.16
C PRO A 462 16.51 23.78 26.91
N GLN A 463 16.65 24.70 27.86
CA GLN A 463 17.84 24.76 28.72
C GLN A 463 17.86 23.53 29.64
N ALA A 464 18.97 22.78 29.63
CA ALA A 464 19.16 21.65 30.53
C ALA A 464 19.22 22.13 31.99
N MET A 465 18.37 21.58 32.86
CA MET A 465 18.35 21.90 34.29
C MET A 465 19.55 21.25 35.01
N SER A 466 20.70 21.93 35.00
CA SER A 466 21.86 21.54 35.82
C SER A 466 21.64 21.96 37.27
N SER A 467 21.51 20.99 38.18
CA SER A 467 21.32 21.24 39.61
C SER A 467 22.64 21.60 40.32
N SER A 468 22.76 22.82 40.84
CA SER A 468 23.80 23.17 41.82
C SER A 468 23.33 24.29 42.75
N SER A 469 23.42 24.07 44.06
CA SER A 469 22.95 24.98 45.10
C SER A 469 24.02 25.94 45.61
N SER A 470 23.69 27.23 45.77
CA SER A 470 24.15 28.08 46.89
C SER A 470 23.40 29.42 46.93
N GLN A 471 23.29 30.01 48.13
CA GLN A 471 22.70 31.33 48.41
C GLN A 471 23.81 32.21 49.08
N PRO A 472 23.68 33.55 49.18
CA PRO A 472 22.72 34.19 50.11
C PRO A 472 22.07 35.52 49.62
N LEU A 473 21.16 36.05 50.45
CA LEU A 473 20.41 37.31 50.30
C LEU A 473 21.19 38.54 50.86
N PRO A 474 20.85 39.78 50.46
CA PRO A 474 19.92 40.64 51.25
C PRO A 474 19.04 41.59 50.36
N ALA A 475 18.12 42.45 50.86
CA ALA A 475 17.18 42.41 52.00
C ALA A 475 16.17 43.58 51.88
N GLY A 476 14.94 43.43 52.43
CA GLY A 476 13.91 44.50 52.58
C GLY A 476 13.06 44.80 51.31
N SER A 477 11.87 45.41 51.41
CA SER A 477 11.00 45.70 52.57
C SER A 477 9.58 46.13 52.13
N SER A 478 8.53 45.58 52.73
CA SER A 478 7.11 46.03 52.60
C SER A 478 6.77 47.05 53.71
N PRO A 479 5.68 47.88 53.66
CA PRO A 479 4.28 47.37 53.69
C PRO A 479 3.17 48.25 53.04
N SER A 480 1.91 47.74 53.14
CA SER A 480 0.64 48.44 53.46
C SER A 480 -0.49 48.50 52.40
N GLY A 481 -1.74 48.31 52.90
CA GLY A 481 -2.98 48.89 52.36
C GLY A 481 -3.81 48.12 51.30
N PRO A 482 -4.99 47.55 51.63
CA PRO A 482 -6.00 47.08 50.67
C PRO A 482 -7.07 48.18 50.39
N PRO A 483 -7.94 48.04 49.36
CA PRO A 483 -9.26 47.43 49.64
C PRO A 483 -9.97 46.67 48.50
N GLN A 484 -10.91 45.80 48.92
CA GLN A 484 -12.16 45.41 48.25
C GLN A 484 -12.16 44.51 47.00
N SER A 485 -13.34 43.96 46.73
CA SER A 485 -13.60 42.79 45.88
C SER A 485 -14.96 42.86 45.19
N MET A 486 -15.08 42.21 44.04
CA MET A 486 -16.36 41.64 43.55
C MET A 486 -16.08 40.50 42.54
N PRO A 487 -16.93 39.46 42.47
CA PRO A 487 -16.72 38.30 41.59
C PRO A 487 -17.47 38.41 40.26
N SER A 488 -17.00 37.68 39.25
CA SER A 488 -17.74 37.43 37.99
C SER A 488 -17.73 35.93 37.67
N GLY A 489 -18.92 35.33 37.53
CA GLY A 489 -19.11 33.91 37.26
C GLY A 489 -19.15 33.54 35.76
N PRO A 490 -19.36 32.26 35.43
CA PRO A 490 -19.41 31.78 34.04
C PRO A 490 -20.70 32.21 33.31
N PRO A 491 -20.66 32.37 31.97
CA PRO A 491 -21.82 32.78 31.19
C PRO A 491 -22.88 31.65 31.05
N GLN A 492 -24.15 32.04 31.10
CA GLN A 492 -25.31 31.20 30.78
C GLN A 492 -25.77 31.44 29.32
N PRO A 493 -26.43 30.47 28.67
CA PRO A 493 -26.80 30.56 27.24
C PRO A 493 -28.02 31.45 26.98
N MET A 494 -28.12 32.01 25.77
CA MET A 494 -29.32 32.72 25.30
C MET A 494 -30.38 31.77 24.72
N PRO A 495 -31.68 32.10 24.83
CA PRO A 495 -32.76 31.24 24.35
C PRO A 495 -33.07 31.44 22.85
N SER A 496 -33.25 30.34 22.12
CA SER A 496 -33.86 30.31 20.79
C SER A 496 -35.19 29.55 20.85
N GLY A 497 -36.30 30.21 20.51
CA GLY A 497 -37.63 29.60 20.48
C GLY A 497 -37.83 28.65 19.29
N PRO A 498 -38.78 27.70 19.37
CA PRO A 498 -39.04 26.74 18.31
C PRO A 498 -39.77 27.39 17.11
N PRO A 499 -39.35 27.14 15.85
CA PRO A 499 -40.10 27.55 14.67
C PRO A 499 -41.36 26.68 14.49
N GLN A 500 -42.44 27.29 13.96
CA GLN A 500 -43.69 26.57 13.67
C GLN A 500 -43.63 25.81 12.33
N PRO A 501 -44.37 24.70 12.18
CA PRO A 501 -44.39 23.93 10.94
C PRO A 501 -45.23 24.60 9.84
N MET A 502 -44.75 24.56 8.59
CA MET A 502 -45.55 24.85 7.40
C MET A 502 -46.20 23.57 6.85
N PRO A 503 -47.37 23.65 6.20
CA PRO A 503 -48.11 22.46 5.76
C PRO A 503 -47.50 21.82 4.51
N SER A 504 -47.18 20.52 4.59
CA SER A 504 -46.79 19.70 3.44
C SER A 504 -48.00 18.97 2.84
N GLY A 505 -48.34 19.33 1.60
CA GLY A 505 -49.26 18.53 0.77
C GLY A 505 -48.57 17.26 0.24
N PRO A 506 -49.31 16.16 -0.02
CA PRO A 506 -48.73 14.93 -0.56
C PRO A 506 -48.32 15.12 -2.03
N PRO A 507 -47.16 14.59 -2.47
CA PRO A 507 -46.76 14.61 -3.88
C PRO A 507 -47.64 13.67 -4.72
N GLN A 508 -48.00 14.09 -5.94
CA GLN A 508 -48.71 13.23 -6.89
C GLN A 508 -47.76 12.30 -7.65
N PRO A 509 -48.20 11.08 -8.03
CA PRO A 509 -47.39 10.15 -8.82
C PRO A 509 -47.30 10.57 -10.29
N MET A 510 -46.13 10.39 -10.91
CA MET A 510 -45.99 10.50 -12.36
C MET A 510 -46.46 9.21 -13.05
N PRO A 511 -47.14 9.28 -14.22
CA PRO A 511 -47.61 8.10 -14.94
C PRO A 511 -46.49 7.40 -15.70
N SER A 512 -46.35 6.09 -15.51
CA SER A 512 -45.52 5.22 -16.35
C SER A 512 -46.29 4.79 -17.60
N GLY A 513 -45.72 5.03 -18.78
CA GLY A 513 -46.25 4.51 -20.04
C GLY A 513 -46.01 3.00 -20.20
N PRO A 514 -46.82 2.29 -21.01
CA PRO A 514 -46.64 0.86 -21.25
C PRO A 514 -45.39 0.59 -22.09
N PRO A 515 -44.67 -0.53 -21.84
CA PRO A 515 -43.48 -0.89 -22.61
C PRO A 515 -43.85 -1.35 -24.03
N GLN A 516 -43.01 -1.01 -25.01
CA GLN A 516 -43.14 -1.53 -26.38
C GLN A 516 -42.41 -2.88 -26.54
N PRO A 517 -42.84 -3.75 -27.48
CA PRO A 517 -42.24 -5.07 -27.69
C PRO A 517 -40.94 -5.01 -28.48
N MET A 518 -39.99 -5.90 -28.19
CA MET A 518 -38.83 -6.14 -29.05
C MET A 518 -39.22 -6.99 -30.28
N PRO A 519 -38.60 -6.79 -31.46
CA PRO A 519 -38.92 -7.54 -32.68
C PRO A 519 -38.42 -8.99 -32.61
N SER A 520 -39.23 -9.92 -33.13
CA SER A 520 -38.91 -11.35 -33.21
C SER A 520 -38.27 -11.74 -34.56
N GLY A 521 -37.20 -12.53 -34.49
CA GLY A 521 -36.54 -13.19 -35.62
C GLY A 521 -36.76 -14.71 -35.60
N PRO A 522 -36.63 -15.41 -36.75
CA PRO A 522 -37.37 -16.63 -37.00
C PRO A 522 -36.84 -17.89 -36.29
N SER A 523 -37.77 -18.65 -35.73
CA SER A 523 -37.56 -19.99 -35.19
C SER A 523 -37.61 -21.05 -36.31
N GLY A 524 -36.52 -21.81 -36.46
CA GLY A 524 -36.51 -23.06 -37.23
C GLY A 524 -36.90 -24.26 -36.36
N PRO A 525 -37.54 -25.31 -36.91
CA PRO A 525 -37.89 -26.50 -36.14
C PRO A 525 -36.66 -27.36 -35.83
N PRO A 526 -36.52 -27.93 -34.62
CA PRO A 526 -35.43 -28.84 -34.29
C PRO A 526 -35.60 -30.18 -35.01
N GLN A 527 -34.55 -30.65 -35.69
CA GLN A 527 -34.50 -32.02 -36.23
C GLN A 527 -34.03 -33.02 -35.15
N PRO A 528 -34.60 -34.23 -35.10
CA PRO A 528 -34.13 -35.27 -34.18
C PRO A 528 -32.84 -35.92 -34.69
N MET A 529 -31.82 -35.99 -33.82
CA MET A 529 -30.63 -36.83 -34.07
C MET A 529 -30.84 -38.26 -33.52
N PRO A 530 -30.25 -39.29 -34.15
CA PRO A 530 -30.70 -40.67 -33.96
C PRO A 530 -30.20 -41.31 -32.66
N SER A 531 -31.07 -42.10 -32.04
CA SER A 531 -30.73 -43.04 -30.98
C SER A 531 -30.25 -44.38 -31.54
N ASN A 532 -29.26 -44.99 -30.90
CA ASN A 532 -28.93 -46.41 -31.05
C ASN A 532 -28.39 -46.94 -29.70
N PRO A 533 -28.57 -48.23 -29.34
CA PRO A 533 -28.58 -48.64 -27.94
C PRO A 533 -27.21 -49.02 -27.36
N ALA A 534 -27.01 -48.69 -26.09
CA ALA A 534 -26.01 -49.34 -25.23
C ALA A 534 -26.64 -50.56 -24.52
N GLN A 535 -25.92 -51.68 -24.49
CA GLN A 535 -26.37 -52.90 -23.80
C GLN A 535 -26.07 -52.83 -22.28
N PRO A 536 -26.84 -53.54 -21.43
CA PRO A 536 -26.62 -53.54 -19.98
C PRO A 536 -25.37 -54.33 -19.58
N MET A 537 -24.60 -53.81 -18.64
CA MET A 537 -23.53 -54.55 -17.96
C MET A 537 -24.05 -55.27 -16.70
N PRO A 538 -23.44 -56.41 -16.27
CA PRO A 538 -23.99 -57.24 -15.20
C PRO A 538 -23.71 -56.70 -13.80
N GLN A 539 -24.59 -57.01 -12.85
CA GLN A 539 -24.35 -56.77 -11.42
C GLN A 539 -23.45 -57.87 -10.83
N GLY A 540 -22.39 -57.48 -10.11
CA GLY A 540 -21.59 -58.38 -9.29
C GLY A 540 -22.22 -58.63 -7.90
N PRO A 541 -22.01 -59.80 -7.28
CA PRO A 541 -22.76 -60.19 -6.09
C PRO A 541 -22.28 -59.54 -4.79
N SER A 542 -23.24 -59.18 -3.93
CA SER A 542 -22.99 -58.78 -2.55
C SER A 542 -22.71 -59.98 -1.65
N HIS A 543 -21.57 -59.99 -0.95
CA HIS A 543 -21.29 -60.96 0.12
C HIS A 543 -21.47 -60.36 1.51
N SER A 544 -22.41 -60.93 2.27
CA SER A 544 -22.61 -60.69 3.70
C SER A 544 -21.80 -61.68 4.54
N MET A 545 -21.30 -61.25 5.71
CA MET A 545 -20.76 -62.14 6.76
C MET A 545 -21.49 -61.94 8.10
N PRO A 546 -21.95 -63.03 8.77
CA PRO A 546 -22.51 -63.00 10.13
C PRO A 546 -21.43 -63.12 11.23
N PRO A 547 -21.76 -62.92 12.52
CA PRO A 547 -20.77 -62.56 13.55
C PRO A 547 -20.42 -63.64 14.60
N GLY A 548 -19.31 -63.40 15.32
CA GLY A 548 -18.88 -64.05 16.57
C GLY A 548 -17.39 -63.81 16.83
N GLY A 549 -16.86 -63.68 18.05
CA GLY A 549 -17.47 -63.60 19.41
C GLY A 549 -16.37 -63.26 20.44
N GLY A 550 -16.74 -62.83 21.67
CA GLY A 550 -15.77 -62.67 22.78
C GLY A 550 -15.27 -64.04 23.32
N GLN A 551 -14.28 -64.17 24.19
CA GLN A 551 -13.69 -63.33 25.26
C GLN A 551 -12.38 -64.03 25.77
N PRO A 552 -11.68 -63.66 26.87
CA PRO A 552 -11.32 -62.35 27.48
C PRO A 552 -9.82 -62.26 27.93
N MET A 553 -9.50 -61.28 28.81
CA MET A 553 -8.32 -61.18 29.74
C MET A 553 -7.06 -60.39 29.30
N GLN A 554 -6.35 -59.88 30.32
CA GLN A 554 -5.12 -59.06 30.33
C GLN A 554 -4.06 -59.78 31.23
N PRO A 555 -2.94 -59.18 31.74
CA PRO A 555 -2.26 -57.90 31.44
C PRO A 555 -0.72 -57.99 31.29
N VAL A 556 -0.12 -56.84 30.90
CA VAL A 556 1.25 -56.33 31.19
C VAL A 556 2.39 -57.30 31.58
N GLY A 557 3.49 -57.27 30.81
CA GLY A 557 4.83 -57.74 31.23
C GLY A 557 5.95 -57.07 30.41
N SER A 558 7.09 -56.74 31.04
CA SER A 558 8.17 -55.94 30.43
C SER A 558 9.53 -56.65 30.36
N GLN A 559 10.13 -56.63 29.16
CA GLN A 559 11.53 -56.91 28.78
C GLN A 559 11.60 -56.89 27.24
N GLY A 560 12.70 -56.56 26.54
CA GLY A 560 13.99 -55.98 26.95
C GLY A 560 14.92 -55.96 25.72
N MET A 561 15.48 -54.81 25.34
CA MET A 561 16.34 -54.66 24.14
C MET A 561 17.82 -54.51 24.53
N PRO A 562 18.78 -55.08 23.76
CA PRO A 562 20.21 -55.00 24.06
C PRO A 562 20.81 -53.62 23.71
N PRO A 563 21.92 -53.22 24.36
CA PRO A 563 22.51 -51.88 24.18
C PRO A 563 23.33 -51.76 22.89
N MET A 564 23.14 -50.65 22.18
CA MET A 564 24.07 -50.15 21.16
C MET A 564 25.18 -49.33 21.83
N GLY A 565 26.42 -49.45 21.35
CA GLY A 565 27.59 -48.78 21.93
C GLY A 565 27.68 -47.27 21.64
N PRO A 566 28.49 -46.52 22.42
CA PRO A 566 28.69 -45.08 22.22
C PRO A 566 29.55 -44.77 20.99
N PRO A 567 29.41 -43.56 20.40
CA PRO A 567 30.23 -43.14 19.25
C PRO A 567 31.70 -42.86 19.64
N PRO A 568 32.66 -43.06 18.72
CA PRO A 568 34.06 -42.73 18.95
C PRO A 568 34.29 -41.20 19.02
N GLY A 569 35.19 -40.77 19.92
CA GLY A 569 35.52 -39.36 20.13
C GLY A 569 36.63 -38.83 19.21
N ASN A 570 36.81 -37.49 19.24
CA ASN A 570 37.80 -36.78 18.43
C ASN A 570 39.25 -37.14 18.83
N GLY A 571 40.10 -37.33 17.82
CA GLY A 571 41.56 -37.36 17.92
C GLY A 571 42.20 -36.45 16.85
N PRO A 572 43.37 -35.84 17.11
CA PRO A 572 43.92 -34.80 16.24
C PRO A 572 44.59 -35.39 14.98
N THR A 573 44.47 -34.67 13.86
CA THR A 573 45.20 -34.95 12.61
C THR A 573 46.10 -33.77 12.25
N GLY A 574 47.31 -34.05 11.75
CA GLY A 574 48.31 -33.06 11.39
C GLY A 574 48.07 -32.42 10.01
N PRO A 575 48.92 -31.45 9.61
CA PRO A 575 48.71 -30.67 8.39
C PRO A 575 48.86 -31.48 7.10
N VAL A 576 47.94 -31.26 6.17
CA VAL A 576 47.94 -31.83 4.81
C VAL A 576 48.70 -30.88 3.87
N PRO A 577 49.58 -31.36 2.96
CA PRO A 577 50.29 -30.51 2.02
C PRO A 577 49.34 -29.90 0.94
N PRO A 578 49.68 -28.73 0.36
CA PRO A 578 48.82 -28.04 -0.60
C PRO A 578 48.75 -28.76 -1.95
N MET A 579 47.57 -28.74 -2.57
CA MET A 579 47.37 -29.19 -3.95
C MET A 579 47.83 -28.14 -4.97
N PRO A 580 48.26 -28.55 -6.19
CA PRO A 580 48.56 -27.62 -7.27
C PRO A 580 47.29 -26.92 -7.82
N PRO A 581 47.41 -25.71 -8.39
CA PRO A 581 46.26 -24.95 -8.89
C PRO A 581 45.67 -25.57 -10.16
N VAL A 582 44.34 -25.61 -10.24
CA VAL A 582 43.58 -25.96 -11.45
C VAL A 582 43.37 -24.69 -12.28
N PRO A 583 43.62 -24.70 -13.61
CA PRO A 583 43.45 -23.51 -14.45
C PRO A 583 41.97 -23.15 -14.62
N MET A 584 41.63 -21.87 -14.46
CA MET A 584 40.28 -21.36 -14.74
C MET A 584 40.09 -21.08 -16.25
N PRO A 585 38.87 -21.26 -16.79
CA PRO A 585 38.53 -20.78 -18.14
C PRO A 585 38.50 -19.24 -18.19
N PRO A 586 38.70 -18.62 -19.37
CA PRO A 586 38.76 -17.16 -19.51
C PRO A 586 37.40 -16.48 -19.26
N VAL A 587 37.43 -15.37 -18.53
CA VAL A 587 36.26 -14.50 -18.30
C VAL A 587 36.02 -13.63 -19.53
N PRO A 588 34.77 -13.49 -20.04
CA PRO A 588 34.46 -12.56 -21.12
C PRO A 588 34.65 -11.10 -20.68
N VAL A 589 35.46 -10.34 -21.43
CA VAL A 589 35.62 -8.90 -21.23
C VAL A 589 34.45 -8.17 -21.91
N PRO A 590 33.77 -7.21 -21.25
CA PRO A 590 32.71 -6.43 -21.88
C PRO A 590 33.29 -5.49 -22.96
N PRO A 591 32.61 -5.31 -24.11
CA PRO A 591 33.08 -4.39 -25.14
C PRO A 591 32.99 -2.93 -24.66
N GLY A 592 34.07 -2.18 -24.84
CA GLY A 592 34.10 -0.73 -24.62
C GLY A 592 33.27 0.04 -25.66
N PRO A 593 32.94 1.33 -25.40
CA PRO A 593 32.10 2.12 -26.28
C PRO A 593 32.79 2.41 -27.62
N MET A 594 32.09 2.16 -28.73
CA MET A 594 32.53 2.59 -30.06
C MET A 594 32.12 4.04 -30.35
N PRO A 595 32.96 4.83 -31.05
CA PRO A 595 32.66 6.23 -31.35
C PRO A 595 31.58 6.35 -32.43
N SER A 596 30.72 7.36 -32.30
CA SER A 596 29.63 7.65 -33.22
C SER A 596 30.11 8.41 -34.47
N GLY A 597 29.76 7.89 -35.65
CA GLY A 597 29.97 8.53 -36.95
C GLY A 597 28.95 8.03 -37.99
N PRO A 598 28.43 8.87 -38.89
CA PRO A 598 27.36 8.49 -39.82
C PRO A 598 27.88 7.73 -41.04
N MET A 599 27.09 6.77 -41.54
CA MET A 599 27.34 6.02 -42.78
C MET A 599 26.14 6.20 -43.74
N PRO A 600 26.36 6.35 -45.06
CA PRO A 600 25.31 6.72 -46.02
C PRO A 600 24.53 5.52 -46.56
N ALA A 601 23.33 5.79 -47.11
CA ALA A 601 22.48 4.79 -47.74
C ALA A 601 22.91 4.46 -49.20
N GLY A 602 22.74 3.19 -49.59
CA GLY A 602 22.93 2.69 -50.95
C GLY A 602 22.00 1.49 -51.23
N PRO A 603 21.56 1.24 -52.49
CA PRO A 603 20.41 0.38 -52.77
C PRO A 603 20.73 -1.07 -53.11
N MET A 604 19.72 -1.96 -53.04
CA MET A 604 19.72 -3.29 -53.67
C MET A 604 18.44 -3.52 -54.52
N PRO A 605 18.47 -4.37 -55.55
CA PRO A 605 17.44 -4.45 -56.60
C PRO A 605 16.31 -5.48 -56.33
N PRO A 606 15.16 -5.39 -57.03
CA PRO A 606 14.00 -6.26 -56.85
C PRO A 606 13.96 -7.50 -57.77
N GLY A 607 13.19 -8.52 -57.34
CA GLY A 607 12.83 -9.73 -58.08
C GLY A 607 11.32 -10.04 -57.95
N PRO A 608 10.75 -10.93 -58.79
CA PRO A 608 9.54 -10.56 -59.57
C PRO A 608 8.17 -10.97 -58.99
N MET A 609 7.13 -10.28 -59.47
CA MET A 609 5.70 -10.58 -59.25
C MET A 609 5.04 -11.29 -60.45
N MET A 610 3.84 -11.86 -60.25
CA MET A 610 2.61 -11.77 -61.09
C MET A 610 1.62 -12.93 -60.75
N PRO A 611 0.29 -12.88 -61.07
CA PRO A 611 -0.59 -11.72 -61.35
C PRO A 611 -2.05 -11.80 -60.77
N GLY A 612 -2.57 -10.68 -60.23
CA GLY A 612 -3.99 -10.23 -60.35
C GLY A 612 -5.13 -11.01 -59.64
N PRO A 613 -6.40 -10.55 -59.74
CA PRO A 613 -6.91 -9.35 -60.45
C PRO A 613 -7.54 -8.23 -59.56
N LEU A 614 -7.93 -7.13 -60.21
CA LEU A 614 -8.59 -5.88 -59.72
C LEU A 614 -10.10 -5.87 -60.10
N PRO A 615 -10.94 -4.81 -59.89
CA PRO A 615 -10.75 -3.43 -59.35
C PRO A 615 -11.71 -3.12 -58.16
N THR A 616 -12.11 -1.91 -57.71
CA THR A 616 -12.03 -0.46 -58.11
C THR A 616 -12.20 0.40 -56.81
N GLY A 617 -12.14 1.74 -56.74
CA GLY A 617 -11.87 2.83 -57.70
C GLY A 617 -12.10 4.23 -57.10
N ALA A 618 -11.42 5.26 -57.66
CA ALA A 618 -11.62 6.74 -57.52
C ALA A 618 -11.67 7.44 -56.12
N GLY A 619 -10.90 8.53 -55.99
CA GLY A 619 -11.03 9.57 -54.95
C GLY A 619 -11.73 10.84 -55.49
N PRO A 620 -11.37 12.10 -55.11
CA PRO A 620 -10.22 12.55 -54.29
C PRO A 620 -10.62 13.54 -53.15
N ALA A 621 -9.65 14.25 -52.57
CA ALA A 621 -9.83 15.25 -51.50
C ALA A 621 -9.68 16.71 -51.97
N MET A 622 -10.12 17.68 -51.15
CA MET A 622 -9.83 19.12 -51.29
C MET A 622 -9.64 19.81 -49.91
N GLN A 623 -9.01 20.98 -49.93
CA GLN A 623 -8.74 21.86 -48.76
C GLN A 623 -9.58 23.15 -48.84
N HIS A 624 -9.90 23.77 -47.70
CA HIS A 624 -9.69 25.20 -47.37
C HIS A 624 -10.56 25.68 -46.17
N SER A 625 -10.24 26.88 -45.65
CA SER A 625 -10.74 27.51 -44.40
C SER A 625 -11.42 28.87 -44.72
N PRO A 626 -11.81 29.73 -43.75
CA PRO A 626 -12.73 29.55 -42.60
C PRO A 626 -13.79 30.69 -42.39
N GLY A 627 -14.90 30.38 -41.67
CA GLY A 627 -15.80 31.37 -41.01
C GLY A 627 -16.83 32.12 -41.88
N PRO A 628 -17.70 33.01 -41.33
CA PRO A 628 -17.87 33.41 -39.92
C PRO A 628 -19.34 33.46 -39.36
N VAL A 629 -19.43 33.60 -38.02
CA VAL A 629 -20.47 34.22 -37.13
C VAL A 629 -21.83 34.72 -37.68
N MET A 630 -22.96 34.35 -37.02
CA MET A 630 -24.06 35.28 -36.60
C MET A 630 -25.17 34.62 -35.71
N HIS A 631 -25.90 35.47 -34.95
CA HIS A 631 -27.16 35.25 -34.17
C HIS A 631 -28.15 36.38 -34.58
N PRO A 632 -29.40 36.56 -34.06
CA PRO A 632 -30.26 35.78 -33.14
C PRO A 632 -31.72 35.56 -33.67
N GLY A 633 -32.71 35.15 -32.83
CA GLY A 633 -34.11 35.63 -32.96
C GLY A 633 -35.31 34.67 -32.74
N SER A 634 -36.13 34.98 -31.70
CA SER A 634 -37.62 34.97 -31.63
C SER A 634 -38.50 33.73 -31.91
N GLY A 635 -39.54 33.52 -31.06
CA GLY A 635 -40.72 32.64 -31.29
C GLY A 635 -41.95 33.38 -31.86
N PRO A 636 -43.07 32.70 -32.24
CA PRO A 636 -44.10 32.16 -31.31
C PRO A 636 -44.73 30.80 -31.79
N GLY A 637 -45.85 30.22 -31.28
CA GLY A 637 -46.68 30.43 -30.07
C GLY A 637 -48.20 30.16 -30.27
N MET A 638 -48.97 30.05 -29.16
CA MET A 638 -50.45 30.10 -28.98
C MET A 638 -51.40 28.90 -29.35
N ALA A 639 -52.09 28.41 -28.31
CA ALA A 639 -53.55 28.12 -28.15
C ALA A 639 -54.33 27.00 -28.90
N VAL A 640 -55.01 26.13 -28.12
CA VAL A 640 -56.42 25.62 -28.28
C VAL A 640 -56.96 25.13 -26.88
N PRO A 641 -58.27 24.79 -26.67
CA PRO A 641 -58.98 25.19 -25.43
C PRO A 641 -59.58 24.07 -24.52
N GLN A 642 -60.45 24.46 -23.56
CA GLN A 642 -61.16 23.66 -22.55
C GLN A 642 -62.57 23.20 -22.97
N THR A 643 -63.11 22.11 -22.38
CA THR A 643 -64.55 21.96 -21.97
C THR A 643 -64.80 20.78 -20.99
N SER A 644 -65.53 21.06 -19.89
CA SER A 644 -66.62 20.29 -19.23
C SER A 644 -66.55 18.78 -18.86
N GLY A 645 -67.09 18.42 -17.67
CA GLY A 645 -67.39 17.05 -17.17
C GLY A 645 -68.85 16.58 -17.45
N PRO A 646 -69.54 15.73 -16.62
CA PRO A 646 -69.25 15.19 -15.27
C PRO A 646 -69.23 13.61 -15.27
N GLY A 647 -69.62 12.76 -14.29
CA GLY A 647 -70.17 12.88 -12.91
C GLY A 647 -70.70 11.54 -12.31
N MET A 648 -70.91 11.48 -10.97
CA MET A 648 -71.44 10.34 -10.14
C MET A 648 -70.56 9.06 -10.06
N GLY A 649 -70.68 8.14 -9.07
CA GLY A 649 -71.52 8.05 -7.85
C GLY A 649 -71.13 6.82 -6.97
N VAL A 650 -71.52 6.79 -5.69
CA VAL A 650 -71.08 5.78 -4.66
C VAL A 650 -72.08 4.62 -4.47
N PRO A 651 -71.72 3.51 -3.77
CA PRO A 651 -72.21 3.35 -2.37
C PRO A 651 -71.23 2.66 -1.37
N GLN A 652 -71.60 2.72 -0.08
CA GLN A 652 -70.99 2.04 1.10
C GLN A 652 -71.81 0.75 1.43
N THR A 653 -71.57 -0.13 2.42
CA THR A 653 -70.89 -0.15 3.75
C THR A 653 -70.04 -1.46 3.92
N SER A 654 -69.71 -2.14 5.05
CA SER A 654 -70.08 -2.10 6.49
C SER A 654 -69.04 -2.83 7.39
N GLY A 655 -69.32 -2.96 8.70
CA GLY A 655 -68.65 -3.87 9.67
C GLY A 655 -69.64 -4.88 10.32
N PRO A 656 -69.47 -5.39 11.56
CA PRO A 656 -68.41 -5.14 12.57
C PRO A 656 -67.84 -6.43 13.27
N GLY A 657 -66.93 -6.30 14.25
CA GLY A 657 -66.59 -7.39 15.18
C GLY A 657 -65.33 -7.21 16.07
N MET A 658 -65.50 -7.30 17.40
CA MET A 658 -64.50 -7.31 18.51
C MET A 658 -65.12 -8.16 19.65
N PRO A 659 -64.39 -8.74 20.66
CA PRO A 659 -63.22 -8.15 21.36
C PRO A 659 -62.09 -9.14 21.80
N GLY A 660 -61.05 -8.63 22.48
CA GLY A 660 -60.08 -9.44 23.25
C GLY A 660 -58.83 -8.68 23.68
N SER A 661 -58.64 -8.43 24.98
CA SER A 661 -57.57 -7.56 25.52
C SER A 661 -56.30 -8.32 25.94
N HIS A 662 -55.11 -7.76 25.67
CA HIS A 662 -54.18 -7.25 26.71
C HIS A 662 -53.03 -6.42 26.11
N MET A 663 -52.23 -5.77 26.97
CA MET A 663 -51.28 -4.69 26.61
C MET A 663 -49.92 -5.22 26.14
N HIS A 664 -49.30 -4.56 25.16
CA HIS A 664 -48.05 -3.77 25.31
C HIS A 664 -47.81 -2.90 24.06
N GLY A 665 -46.86 -1.96 24.13
CA GLY A 665 -46.68 -0.89 23.14
C GLY A 665 -46.06 -1.32 21.79
N PRO A 666 -46.21 -0.51 20.73
CA PRO A 666 -45.77 -0.87 19.38
C PRO A 666 -44.25 -0.73 19.19
N HIS A 667 -43.60 -1.82 18.77
CA HIS A 667 -42.30 -1.75 18.10
C HIS A 667 -42.46 -1.09 16.71
N MET A 668 -41.59 -0.12 16.39
CA MET A 668 -41.26 0.23 15.01
C MET A 668 -39.84 -0.25 14.68
N ALA A 669 -39.59 -0.47 13.39
CA ALA A 669 -38.38 -1.11 12.89
C ALA A 669 -37.09 -0.36 13.25
N GLY A 670 -36.16 -1.04 13.92
CA GLY A 670 -34.80 -0.56 14.12
C GLY A 670 -33.90 -0.92 12.95
N GLN A 671 -33.52 0.06 12.13
CA GLN A 671 -32.29 -0.04 11.34
C GLN A 671 -31.11 0.24 12.28
N GLN A 672 -30.50 -0.81 12.84
CA GLN A 672 -29.25 -0.68 13.58
C GLN A 672 -28.05 -0.99 12.68
N MET A 673 -27.04 -0.12 12.76
CA MET A 673 -25.80 -0.22 12.00
C MET A 673 -24.99 -1.45 12.43
N ALA A 674 -24.34 -2.10 11.45
CA ALA A 674 -23.45 -3.23 11.70
C ALA A 674 -22.14 -2.76 12.38
N GLY A 675 -22.15 -2.73 13.72
CA GLY A 675 -20.95 -2.47 14.51
C GLY A 675 -19.95 -3.63 14.38
N GLN A 676 -18.72 -3.34 13.95
CA GLN A 676 -17.65 -4.33 13.88
C GLN A 676 -17.19 -4.71 15.30
N GLN A 677 -17.62 -5.87 15.79
CA GLN A 677 -17.13 -6.42 17.05
C GLN A 677 -15.77 -7.11 16.85
N MET A 678 -14.80 -6.76 17.69
CA MET A 678 -13.46 -7.35 17.66
C MET A 678 -13.46 -8.80 18.15
N ALA A 679 -12.69 -9.66 17.49
CA ALA A 679 -12.40 -11.01 17.97
C ALA A 679 -11.42 -10.97 19.15
N GLY A 680 -11.96 -10.82 20.37
CA GLY A 680 -11.18 -10.85 21.61
C GLY A 680 -10.55 -12.23 21.87
N GLN A 681 -9.23 -12.25 22.12
CA GLN A 681 -8.54 -13.47 22.54
C GLN A 681 -8.91 -13.82 23.98
N GLN A 682 -9.44 -15.01 24.22
CA GLN A 682 -9.71 -15.51 25.57
C GLN A 682 -8.40 -15.96 26.24
N MET A 683 -7.89 -15.19 27.20
CA MET A 683 -6.95 -15.72 28.18
C MET A 683 -7.70 -16.46 29.29
N THR A 684 -7.30 -17.70 29.56
CA THR A 684 -7.80 -18.50 30.68
C THR A 684 -7.37 -17.88 32.01
N GLY A 685 -8.33 -17.51 32.86
CA GLY A 685 -8.03 -16.91 34.15
C GLY A 685 -7.46 -17.89 35.17
N GLN A 686 -6.56 -17.39 36.02
CA GLN A 686 -6.36 -17.90 37.38
C GLN A 686 -6.70 -16.79 38.39
N GLN A 687 -7.17 -17.19 39.56
CA GLN A 687 -7.71 -16.30 40.59
C GLN A 687 -6.57 -15.62 41.36
N MET A 688 -6.77 -14.36 41.75
CA MET A 688 -6.10 -13.81 42.93
C MET A 688 -7.07 -12.97 43.78
N VAL A 689 -6.99 -13.19 45.09
CA VAL A 689 -7.61 -12.38 46.13
C VAL A 689 -6.49 -11.59 46.80
N GLY A 690 -6.73 -10.31 47.11
CA GLY A 690 -5.85 -9.50 47.96
C GLY A 690 -6.60 -8.99 49.20
N PRO A 691 -6.01 -8.11 50.02
CA PRO A 691 -4.65 -7.55 49.95
C PRO A 691 -3.81 -7.79 51.24
N GLY A 692 -2.53 -7.39 51.25
CA GLY A 692 -1.64 -7.51 52.42
C GLY A 692 -0.45 -6.52 52.39
N MET A 693 0.03 -6.11 53.57
CA MET A 693 0.97 -4.98 53.76
C MET A 693 2.46 -5.33 53.60
N ALA A 694 3.30 -4.29 53.40
CA ALA A 694 4.75 -4.26 53.69
C ALA A 694 4.98 -3.90 55.20
N PRO A 695 6.21 -3.79 55.79
CA PRO A 695 7.56 -3.65 55.22
C PRO A 695 8.65 -4.50 55.99
N PRO A 696 9.92 -4.07 56.24
CA PRO A 696 11.07 -3.97 55.32
C PRO A 696 12.28 -4.92 55.68
N PRO A 697 13.59 -4.54 55.84
CA PRO A 697 14.69 -5.36 55.32
C PRO A 697 15.67 -5.91 56.38
N ASN A 698 16.77 -6.56 55.95
CA ASN A 698 17.83 -7.08 56.84
C ASN A 698 19.26 -6.72 56.33
N GLN A 699 20.25 -6.61 57.21
CA GLN A 699 21.63 -6.16 56.89
C GLN A 699 22.75 -6.88 57.68
N GLY A 700 23.81 -7.30 56.97
CA GLY A 700 25.19 -7.50 57.49
C GLY A 700 25.46 -8.66 58.45
N PRO A 701 26.67 -8.75 59.07
CA PRO A 701 27.88 -7.93 58.84
C PRO A 701 29.26 -8.69 58.82
N HIS A 702 30.37 -7.93 58.65
CA HIS A 702 31.80 -8.25 58.98
C HIS A 702 32.62 -9.21 58.05
N GLN A 703 33.97 -9.13 57.92
CA GLN A 703 35.04 -8.20 58.39
C GLN A 703 36.31 -8.24 57.48
N GLY A 704 37.29 -7.32 57.65
CA GLY A 704 38.58 -7.23 56.90
C GLY A 704 39.81 -7.83 57.65
N PRO A 705 41.11 -7.45 57.40
CA PRO A 705 41.61 -6.18 56.80
C PRO A 705 42.89 -6.27 55.87
N HIS A 706 43.56 -5.11 55.68
CA HIS A 706 44.74 -4.74 54.85
C HIS A 706 46.14 -5.01 55.52
N PRO A 707 47.37 -4.74 54.95
CA PRO A 707 47.80 -3.51 54.20
C PRO A 707 48.94 -3.61 53.11
N THR A 708 49.43 -2.43 52.68
CA THR A 708 50.46 -2.07 51.65
C THR A 708 51.70 -1.41 52.35
N PRO A 709 52.61 -0.55 51.76
CA PRO A 709 52.92 -0.11 50.37
C PRO A 709 54.44 0.00 50.01
N ASN A 710 54.83 0.47 48.80
CA ASN A 710 55.61 1.74 48.62
C ASN A 710 55.92 2.22 47.16
N GLN A 711 55.92 3.56 47.00
CA GLN A 711 56.57 4.49 46.01
C GLN A 711 56.45 4.34 44.46
N GLY A 712 56.39 5.51 43.79
CA GLY A 712 56.74 5.80 42.37
C GLY A 712 57.86 6.85 42.32
N PRO A 713 57.87 7.89 41.45
CA PRO A 713 57.06 8.19 40.26
C PRO A 713 57.91 8.62 39.01
N GLY A 714 57.29 9.02 37.89
CA GLY A 714 58.03 9.76 36.82
C GLY A 714 57.36 9.91 35.44
N ALA A 715 57.36 11.13 34.91
CA ALA A 715 57.02 11.57 33.53
C ALA A 715 57.86 12.85 33.24
N PRO A 716 57.86 13.54 32.05
CA PRO A 716 56.95 13.44 30.90
C PRO A 716 57.61 13.68 29.50
N SER A 717 56.77 14.05 28.51
CA SER A 717 57.03 14.89 27.31
C SER A 717 57.31 14.22 25.93
N ASN A 718 57.00 14.99 24.89
CA ASN A 718 56.94 14.70 23.44
C ASN A 718 57.39 15.99 22.70
N PRO A 719 58.11 15.92 21.57
CA PRO A 719 57.45 16.27 20.29
C PRO A 719 58.00 15.59 19.01
N GLU A 720 57.25 15.75 17.91
CA GLU A 720 57.60 15.92 16.47
C GLU A 720 59.03 15.52 15.97
N ASN A 721 59.24 14.99 14.74
CA ASN A 721 58.69 15.50 13.47
C ASN A 721 59.05 14.61 12.22
N ARG A 722 58.31 14.81 11.10
CA ARG A 722 58.71 14.76 9.67
C ARG A 722 59.01 13.46 8.86
N LEU A 723 58.45 13.50 7.63
CA LEU A 723 58.98 13.08 6.29
C LEU A 723 58.74 11.67 5.71
N THR A 724 57.71 11.61 4.83
CA THR A 724 57.70 11.12 3.42
C THR A 724 58.30 9.76 3.01
N ALA A 725 57.44 8.92 2.42
CA ALA A 725 57.73 8.07 1.24
C ALA A 725 56.42 7.82 0.45
N ASP A 726 56.53 7.49 -0.85
CA ASP A 726 55.40 7.43 -1.79
C ASP A 726 54.75 6.03 -1.97
N ILE A 727 53.46 6.07 -2.34
CA ILE A 727 52.76 5.27 -3.40
C ILE A 727 53.67 4.26 -4.16
N PRO A 728 53.26 2.98 -4.42
CA PRO A 728 51.97 2.62 -5.04
C PRO A 728 51.25 1.26 -4.73
N ILE A 729 49.91 1.27 -4.95
CA ILE A 729 49.06 0.27 -5.66
C ILE A 729 48.69 -1.10 -5.01
N HIS A 730 47.43 -1.50 -5.27
CA HIS A 730 46.70 -2.77 -5.00
C HIS A 730 46.57 -3.20 -3.52
N SER A 731 45.37 -3.50 -3.01
CA SER A 731 44.15 -4.00 -3.69
C SER A 731 42.87 -3.28 -3.24
#